data_AF-A0A2E8BBY5-F1
#
_entry.id   AF-A0A2E8BBY5-F1
#
_cell.length_a   1.000
_cell.length_b   1.000
_cell.length_c   1.000
_cell.angle_alpha   90.00
_cell.angle_beta   90.00
_cell.angle_gamma   90.00
#
_symmetry.space_group_name_H-M   'P 1'
#
loop_
_entity.id
_entity.type
_entity.pdbx_description
1 polymer ?
#
loop_
_entity_poly.entity_id
_entity_poly.type
_entity_poly.pdbx_seq_one_letter_code
_entity_poly.pdbx_strand_id
1 'polypeptide(L)'
;MCEIGNGMCRLALMRTPLILVFLLLSCGLAPMTGEAGGRAIEFDVELSRYDWLSNETIPMDVQLKNAQYNTNYTISWTLKDSNDAVLESGSRVFMATGTVTSNIVALKHFYNNNHFYTFEVHLYDNSGTLLTEVEQQFTVFQNQKIPSIGNLLVFGDSLSDMGNGKDSVLNVPDVPPYWQGRFSNGMVWIEYVSQAYGLTTTHGSGTQPGDNRAFGGSQTGAGYSYLLLPNVGTQITNYLANVQSNFTSNDVVSLWAGGNDFLYGTANADTIVTNMESHIRQLEAAGATTFIVPNLPPLEKTPEILSRSQNQQQNIASEVAAYNNKLTSLISSLRLELGITVYTIDAYAIFNDIIDNKDALGISNTQAAACSGNAGLLPLPICNNGDAVAVDVDNYIFFDKAHPTRTMHQYIGRFAVEAIGQADTDGDGIIDSMDVCEWTEDVLTVDQMGCDWNQRDDDNDTVLNSMDACPDTEPEAEVDGFGCSASQRDSDEDGKNDAIDPCPYSPDLNDHDADGCSDSEDWDDDNDLVADYDDNCPMGILGVHSNDLDGDGCADMEDNDIDDDGLSNEDEDAIGTNKRNPDSDGDGREDGSDAFPLDSSEWLDSDGDGCGDNIDQFVFDANECTDTDEDGVGDNKDAFPADENEWSDLDGDGIGDNADDCPEVAGYSTHPLGCPDRDGDGVGDEIDAFPNDSDEWSDQDGDGFGDNGDLFPENESEWFDSDNDSFGDNSDAFPLNSSEWLDTDGDGVGDNSDAFVNDSSEWLDSDADGCGDNSDVWPNDASECSDRDYDGVGDNTDAFPDSAYEWLDSDGDGLGDNADMFPFDKHAKYDSDGDGVPDSSDLFPQYSSMDSLFDVGWRIALLLMFAGGVLFVIQHRIKSPQRYDEQEQNFASVEEIPLSNRPKAPPPIEKFE
;
A
#
# COMPACT_ATOMS: atom_id res chain seq x y z
N MET A 1 53.78 -18.40 40.11
CA MET A 1 54.82 -18.63 41.14
C MET A 1 54.14 -19.16 42.39
N CYS A 2 54.66 -20.26 42.96
CA CYS A 2 54.35 -20.96 44.23
C CYS A 2 53.78 -20.08 45.38
N GLU A 3 53.01 -20.55 46.36
CA GLU A 3 52.94 -21.84 47.08
C GLU A 3 51.68 -21.80 47.99
N ILE A 4 50.76 -22.78 47.97
CA ILE A 4 50.58 -23.90 48.92
C ILE A 4 50.40 -23.52 50.41
N GLY A 5 49.26 -23.95 51.02
CA GLY A 5 49.25 -24.30 52.45
C GLY A 5 47.87 -24.42 53.15
N ASN A 6 47.24 -25.60 53.03
CA ASN A 6 46.49 -26.41 54.04
C ASN A 6 46.04 -25.75 55.37
N GLY A 7 44.86 -25.98 55.97
CA GLY A 7 43.78 -26.94 55.73
C GLY A 7 42.88 -27.12 56.99
N MET A 8 41.68 -27.65 56.75
CA MET A 8 40.84 -28.56 57.57
C MET A 8 40.06 -28.15 58.85
N CYS A 9 38.75 -28.46 58.80
CA CYS A 9 37.84 -29.01 59.84
C CYS A 9 37.34 -28.08 60.98
N ARG A 10 36.09 -28.09 61.47
CA ARG A 10 34.91 -29.01 61.38
C ARG A 10 33.67 -28.38 62.08
N LEU A 11 32.47 -28.77 61.61
CA LEU A 11 31.16 -28.97 62.31
C LEU A 11 30.50 -27.80 63.10
N ALA A 12 29.32 -27.31 62.67
CA ALA A 12 27.94 -27.74 63.07
C ALA A 12 27.53 -27.20 64.47
N LEU A 13 26.41 -26.51 64.72
CA LEU A 13 25.01 -26.83 64.40
C LEU A 13 24.09 -25.68 64.92
N MET A 14 23.04 -25.38 64.14
CA MET A 14 21.66 -25.09 64.56
C MET A 14 21.20 -23.74 65.20
N ARG A 15 20.15 -23.20 64.54
CA ARG A 15 18.92 -22.51 65.03
C ARG A 15 18.80 -20.99 64.84
N THR A 16 18.05 -20.65 63.77
CA THR A 16 17.13 -19.51 63.60
C THR A 16 16.09 -19.42 64.75
N PRO A 17 15.32 -18.30 64.96
CA PRO A 17 14.76 -17.44 63.90
C PRO A 17 14.58 -15.92 64.19
N LEU A 18 13.99 -15.23 63.19
CA LEU A 18 13.33 -13.92 63.20
C LEU A 18 14.18 -12.66 63.45
N ILE A 19 14.37 -11.82 62.40
CA ILE A 19 14.14 -10.36 62.43
C ILE A 19 13.74 -9.90 61.01
N LEU A 20 12.59 -9.22 60.91
CA LEU A 20 12.11 -8.53 59.72
C LEU A 20 12.17 -7.01 59.98
N VAL A 21 12.66 -6.26 58.97
CA VAL A 21 12.30 -4.88 58.57
C VAL A 21 13.12 -3.65 59.04
N PHE A 22 13.46 -2.85 57.99
CA PHE A 22 13.80 -1.42 57.84
C PHE A 22 15.25 -0.95 58.13
N LEU A 23 15.95 -0.55 57.06
CA LEU A 23 16.99 0.47 57.08
C LEU A 23 17.04 1.26 55.75
N LEU A 24 16.37 2.41 55.77
CA LEU A 24 16.51 3.53 54.84
C LEU A 24 17.47 4.57 55.48
N LEU A 25 18.24 5.23 54.61
CA LEU A 25 18.81 6.58 54.75
C LEU A 25 19.82 6.83 55.89
N SER A 26 21.11 6.90 55.54
CA SER A 26 21.99 8.04 55.88
C SER A 26 23.43 7.84 55.38
N CYS A 27 23.87 8.69 54.43
CA CYS A 27 25.14 9.40 54.58
C CYS A 27 25.22 10.59 53.61
N GLY A 28 25.37 11.79 54.16
CA GLY A 28 25.49 13.03 53.40
C GLY A 28 26.94 13.51 53.27
N LEU A 29 27.20 14.11 52.11
CA LEU A 29 27.98 15.32 51.80
C LEU A 29 29.41 15.48 52.37
N ALA A 30 30.37 15.50 51.43
CA ALA A 30 31.46 16.49 51.40
C ALA A 30 31.72 16.90 49.92
N PRO A 31 32.10 18.17 49.65
CA PRO A 31 32.00 18.76 48.32
C PRO A 31 33.22 18.45 47.47
N MET A 32 33.00 17.97 46.24
CA MET A 32 34.01 17.95 45.19
C MET A 32 33.50 18.83 44.05
N THR A 33 34.18 19.96 43.87
CA THR A 33 34.19 20.70 42.63
C THR A 33 34.87 19.82 41.57
N GLY A 34 34.11 19.40 40.57
CA GLY A 34 34.58 18.53 39.50
C GLY A 34 33.46 18.28 38.50
N GLU A 35 33.61 18.91 37.33
CA GLU A 35 33.04 18.62 36.00
C GLU A 35 31.68 17.90 35.90
N ALA A 36 30.78 18.52 35.13
CA ALA A 36 29.60 17.86 34.57
C ALA A 36 30.05 16.65 33.73
N GLY A 37 30.04 15.47 34.33
CA GLY A 37 30.20 14.21 33.61
C GLY A 37 28.98 14.02 32.71
N GLY A 38 29.20 14.06 31.39
CA GLY A 38 28.20 13.71 30.40
C GLY A 38 27.69 12.29 30.65
N ARG A 39 26.38 12.08 30.46
CA ARG A 39 25.84 10.72 30.35
C ARG A 39 26.53 10.05 29.16
N ALA A 40 26.94 8.79 29.31
CA ALA A 40 27.49 8.04 28.19
C ALA A 40 26.44 7.93 27.09
N ILE A 41 26.88 8.03 25.84
CA ILE A 41 26.03 7.77 24.68
C ILE A 41 25.57 6.32 24.77
N GLU A 42 24.28 6.09 24.57
CA GLU A 42 23.67 4.76 24.50
C GLU A 42 23.15 4.58 23.07
N PHE A 43 23.45 3.43 22.47
CA PHE A 43 23.21 3.14 21.07
C PHE A 43 22.70 1.71 21.01
N ASP A 44 21.54 1.52 20.39
CA ASP A 44 20.85 0.24 20.34
C ASP A 44 20.04 0.11 19.05
N VAL A 45 19.67 -1.12 18.70
CA VAL A 45 18.76 -1.41 17.58
C VAL A 45 17.52 -2.07 18.16
N GLU A 46 16.37 -1.42 18.01
CA GLU A 46 15.09 -1.96 18.48
C GLU A 46 14.34 -2.63 17.31
N LEU A 47 13.80 -3.83 17.57
CA LEU A 47 12.96 -4.61 16.66
C LEU A 47 11.61 -4.89 17.32
N SER A 48 10.52 -4.79 16.55
CA SER A 48 9.17 -5.11 17.02
C SER A 48 8.96 -6.62 17.24
N ARG A 49 9.60 -7.44 16.40
CA ARG A 49 9.61 -8.91 16.47
C ARG A 49 10.86 -9.48 15.82
N TYR A 50 11.09 -10.77 16.04
CA TYR A 50 12.28 -11.48 15.57
C TYR A 50 12.03 -12.37 14.35
N ASP A 51 10.77 -12.64 14.00
CA ASP A 51 10.39 -13.48 12.87
C ASP A 51 9.67 -12.69 11.79
N TRP A 52 10.19 -12.78 10.56
CA TRP A 52 9.73 -12.07 9.38
C TRP A 52 9.52 -13.04 8.22
N LEU A 53 8.68 -12.67 7.26
CA LEU A 53 8.58 -13.36 5.97
C LEU A 53 9.50 -12.70 4.94
N SER A 54 9.91 -13.45 3.92
CA SER A 54 10.88 -12.99 2.91
C SER A 54 10.42 -11.77 2.09
N ASN A 55 9.11 -11.58 1.96
CA ASN A 55 8.50 -10.43 1.27
C ASN A 55 8.31 -9.20 2.17
N GLU A 56 8.47 -9.33 3.48
CA GLU A 56 8.26 -8.21 4.40
C GLU A 56 9.46 -7.26 4.42
N THR A 57 9.18 -5.96 4.47
CA THR A 57 10.21 -4.96 4.78
C THR A 57 10.46 -4.93 6.29
N ILE A 58 11.71 -5.11 6.69
CA ILE A 58 12.10 -5.13 8.11
C ILE A 58 12.62 -3.76 8.53
N PRO A 59 11.92 -3.04 9.43
CA PRO A 59 12.37 -1.75 9.93
C PRO A 59 13.35 -1.93 11.10
N MET A 60 14.65 -1.74 10.84
CA MET A 60 15.68 -1.69 11.88
C MET A 60 15.69 -0.28 12.51
N ASP A 61 15.14 -0.13 13.71
CA ASP A 61 15.15 1.16 14.42
C ASP A 61 16.47 1.36 15.16
N VAL A 62 17.39 2.11 14.56
CA VAL A 62 18.67 2.47 15.15
C VAL A 62 18.49 3.67 16.06
N GLN A 63 18.50 3.42 17.37
CA GLN A 63 18.27 4.44 18.39
C GLN A 63 19.57 4.96 19.01
N LEU A 64 19.73 6.28 18.99
CA LEU A 64 20.82 6.99 19.65
C LEU A 64 20.30 7.82 20.83
N LYS A 65 20.68 7.46 22.05
CA LYS A 65 20.25 8.09 23.30
C LYS A 65 21.42 8.84 23.96
N ASN A 66 21.11 9.98 24.60
CA ASN A 66 22.09 10.84 25.29
C ASN A 66 23.24 11.41 24.42
N ALA A 67 23.07 11.47 23.09
CA ALA A 67 24.04 12.09 22.19
C ALA A 67 24.05 13.63 22.30
N GLN A 68 25.16 14.25 21.87
CA GLN A 68 25.25 15.71 21.84
C GLN A 68 24.25 16.29 20.84
N TYR A 69 23.34 17.13 21.33
CA TYR A 69 22.33 17.81 20.52
C TYR A 69 22.96 18.60 19.37
N ASN A 70 22.32 18.55 18.20
CA ASN A 70 22.73 19.28 16.99
C ASN A 70 24.15 18.94 16.51
N THR A 71 24.56 17.68 16.73
CA THR A 71 25.83 17.12 16.27
C THR A 71 25.55 16.04 15.23
N ASN A 72 26.33 16.03 14.15
CA ASN A 72 26.24 15.01 13.12
C ASN A 72 26.94 13.74 13.57
N TYR A 73 26.27 12.62 13.35
CA TYR A 73 26.80 11.27 13.51
C TYR A 73 26.60 10.53 12.18
N THR A 74 27.42 9.50 11.97
CA THR A 74 27.29 8.62 10.81
C THR A 74 27.03 7.21 11.31
N ILE A 75 25.95 6.58 10.85
CA ILE A 75 25.78 5.13 10.98
C ILE A 75 26.28 4.45 9.71
N SER A 76 26.97 3.34 9.87
CA SER A 76 27.30 2.41 8.77
C SER A 76 26.79 1.05 9.18
N TRP A 77 26.02 0.39 8.32
CA TRP A 77 25.48 -0.94 8.60
C TRP A 77 25.95 -1.97 7.59
N THR A 78 25.92 -3.22 8.01
CA THR A 78 26.18 -4.40 7.18
C THR A 78 25.19 -5.49 7.58
N LEU A 79 24.47 -6.02 6.60
CA LEU A 79 23.61 -7.18 6.75
C LEU A 79 24.37 -8.43 6.31
N LYS A 80 24.40 -9.45 7.16
CA LYS A 80 25.06 -10.73 6.89
C LYS A 80 24.11 -11.91 7.07
N ASP A 81 24.31 -12.96 6.29
CA ASP A 81 23.67 -14.26 6.51
C ASP A 81 24.42 -15.12 7.55
N SER A 82 23.88 -16.31 7.82
CA SER A 82 24.46 -17.28 8.76
C SER A 82 25.86 -17.81 8.38
N ASN A 83 26.33 -17.56 7.16
CA ASN A 83 27.67 -17.93 6.68
C ASN A 83 28.64 -16.74 6.70
N ASP A 84 28.27 -15.62 7.34
CA ASP A 84 28.98 -14.34 7.34
C ASP A 84 29.09 -13.70 5.94
N ALA A 85 28.25 -14.10 4.97
CA ALA A 85 28.22 -13.45 3.67
C ALA A 85 27.48 -12.11 3.76
N VAL A 86 28.11 -11.04 3.28
CA VAL A 86 27.51 -9.70 3.25
C VAL A 86 26.49 -9.62 2.12
N LEU A 87 25.25 -9.28 2.46
CA LEU A 87 24.13 -9.15 1.52
C LEU A 87 23.87 -7.70 1.16
N GLU A 88 23.91 -6.82 2.16
CA GLU A 88 23.67 -5.39 1.99
C GLU A 88 24.61 -4.61 2.91
N SER A 89 25.00 -3.42 2.49
CA SER A 89 25.73 -2.47 3.33
C SER A 89 25.37 -1.05 2.94
N GLY A 90 25.28 -0.17 3.93
CA GLY A 90 24.97 1.23 3.69
C GLY A 90 25.54 2.12 4.77
N SER A 91 25.47 3.43 4.53
CA SER A 91 25.84 4.43 5.51
C SER A 91 24.97 5.66 5.38
N ARG A 92 24.62 6.27 6.51
CA ARG A 92 23.76 7.46 6.58
C ARG A 92 24.31 8.43 7.61
N VAL A 93 24.40 9.70 7.22
CA VAL A 93 24.69 10.81 8.13
C VAL A 93 23.38 11.35 8.65
N PHE A 94 23.28 11.54 9.97
CA PHE A 94 22.12 12.15 10.59
C PHE A 94 22.55 13.08 11.73
N MET A 95 21.66 13.98 12.12
CA MET A 95 21.88 14.91 13.20
C MET A 95 21.13 14.46 14.45
N ALA A 96 21.76 14.49 15.61
CA ALA A 96 21.08 14.19 16.87
C ALA A 96 20.09 15.31 17.23
N THR A 97 18.79 15.01 17.22
CA THR A 97 17.69 15.99 17.34
C THR A 97 17.06 16.05 18.73
N GLY A 98 17.48 15.19 19.68
CA GLY A 98 16.84 15.13 20.99
C GLY A 98 17.51 14.20 22.00
N THR A 99 16.72 13.77 23.00
CA THR A 99 17.17 12.81 24.04
C THR A 99 17.31 11.40 23.47
N VAL A 100 16.47 11.06 22.49
CA VAL A 100 16.53 9.87 21.65
C VAL A 100 16.44 10.37 20.20
N THR A 101 17.30 9.87 19.34
CA THR A 101 17.23 10.07 17.88
C THR A 101 17.08 8.70 17.25
N SER A 102 15.96 8.47 16.57
CA SER A 102 15.67 7.22 15.87
C SER A 102 16.02 7.37 14.38
N ASN A 103 16.63 6.34 13.81
CA ASN A 103 16.88 6.23 12.38
C ASN A 103 16.47 4.84 11.92
N ILE A 104 15.44 4.77 11.09
CA ILE A 104 14.95 3.51 10.55
C ILE A 104 15.77 3.15 9.31
N VAL A 105 16.36 1.96 9.32
CA VAL A 105 16.96 1.31 8.14
C VAL A 105 15.98 0.22 7.70
N ALA A 106 15.34 0.41 6.55
CA ALA A 106 14.42 -0.56 5.98
C ALA A 106 15.20 -1.59 5.17
N LEU A 107 15.18 -2.85 5.60
CA LEU A 107 15.79 -3.96 4.88
C LEU A 107 14.71 -4.68 4.06
N LYS A 108 14.93 -4.83 2.76
CA LYS A 108 14.05 -5.58 1.84
C LYS A 108 14.88 -6.28 0.77
N HIS A 109 14.29 -7.27 0.09
CA HIS A 109 14.87 -7.95 -1.08
C HIS A 109 16.24 -8.61 -0.85
N PHE A 110 16.47 -9.17 0.34
CA PHE A 110 17.76 -9.76 0.73
C PHE A 110 17.70 -11.27 1.04
N TYR A 111 16.52 -11.89 1.05
CA TYR A 111 16.38 -13.31 1.41
C TYR A 111 17.20 -14.18 0.44
N ASN A 112 18.04 -15.06 0.98
CA ASN A 112 18.98 -15.85 0.19
C ASN A 112 18.98 -17.36 0.52
N ASN A 113 17.81 -17.91 0.89
CA ASN A 113 17.63 -19.29 1.39
C ASN A 113 18.29 -19.59 2.75
N ASN A 114 18.69 -18.57 3.50
CA ASN A 114 19.05 -18.69 4.92
C ASN A 114 17.91 -18.21 5.80
N HIS A 115 17.83 -18.73 7.03
CA HIS A 115 16.84 -18.26 8.00
C HIS A 115 17.40 -17.19 8.94
N PHE A 116 18.68 -17.25 9.29
CA PHE A 116 19.25 -16.42 10.34
C PHE A 116 20.15 -15.33 9.76
N TYR A 117 19.93 -14.09 10.19
CA TYR A 117 20.62 -12.91 9.70
C TYR A 117 21.15 -12.07 10.86
N THR A 118 22.28 -11.39 10.61
CA THR A 118 22.90 -10.46 11.55
C THR A 118 22.99 -9.07 10.92
N PHE A 119 22.37 -8.10 11.56
CA PHE A 119 22.49 -6.68 11.24
C PHE A 119 23.52 -6.04 12.18
N GLU A 120 24.68 -5.68 11.63
CA GLU A 120 25.76 -5.02 12.34
C GLU A 120 25.73 -3.53 12.00
N VAL A 121 25.67 -2.66 13.02
CA VAL A 121 25.67 -1.21 12.82
C VAL A 121 26.75 -0.53 13.66
N HIS A 122 27.51 0.33 13.01
CA HIS A 122 28.64 1.08 13.56
C HIS A 122 28.30 2.55 13.63
N LEU A 123 28.50 3.18 14.79
CA LEU A 123 28.29 4.60 15.01
C LEU A 123 29.62 5.36 14.98
N TYR A 124 29.73 6.34 14.09
CA TYR A 124 30.88 7.23 13.98
C TYR A 124 30.51 8.66 14.38
N ASP A 125 31.45 9.37 15.00
CA ASP A 125 31.32 10.80 15.25
C ASP A 125 31.63 11.65 13.99
N ASN A 126 31.46 12.97 14.10
CA ASN A 126 31.76 13.92 13.02
C ASN A 126 33.24 13.99 12.60
N SER A 127 34.16 13.35 13.35
CA SER A 127 35.58 13.22 12.98
C SER A 127 35.90 11.90 12.25
N GLY A 128 34.90 11.03 12.09
CA GLY A 128 35.06 9.67 11.54
C GLY A 128 35.62 8.67 12.56
N THR A 129 35.59 8.98 13.86
CA THR A 129 36.01 8.05 14.91
C THR A 129 34.85 7.13 15.27
N LEU A 130 35.07 5.82 15.26
CA LEU A 130 34.11 4.82 15.74
C LEU A 130 33.86 5.02 17.24
N LEU A 131 32.61 5.26 17.61
CA LEU A 131 32.17 5.42 18.99
C LEU A 131 31.75 4.09 19.61
N THR A 132 30.94 3.31 18.88
CA THR A 132 30.37 2.05 19.33
C THR A 132 29.80 1.24 18.15
N GLU A 133 29.56 -0.04 18.37
CA GLU A 133 28.91 -0.96 17.43
C GLU A 133 27.81 -1.76 18.16
N VAL A 134 26.78 -2.16 17.44
CA VAL A 134 25.68 -3.02 17.92
C VAL A 134 25.40 -4.07 16.85
N GLU A 135 25.13 -5.29 17.30
CA GLU A 135 24.68 -6.39 16.46
C GLU A 135 23.27 -6.77 16.88
N GLN A 136 22.37 -6.86 15.91
CA GLN A 136 21.00 -7.34 16.09
C GLN A 136 20.78 -8.55 15.18
N GLN A 137 20.32 -9.65 15.76
CA GLN A 137 19.99 -10.87 15.02
C GLN A 137 18.48 -11.02 14.87
N PHE A 138 18.06 -11.60 13.76
CA PHE A 138 16.65 -11.86 13.46
C PHE A 138 16.53 -13.03 12.49
N THR A 139 15.31 -13.54 12.33
CA THR A 139 15.00 -14.69 11.51
C THR A 139 14.02 -14.31 10.39
N VAL A 140 14.28 -14.79 9.18
CA VAL A 140 13.39 -14.65 8.02
C VAL A 140 13.02 -16.03 7.52
N PHE A 141 11.73 -16.26 7.35
CA PHE A 141 11.16 -17.47 6.76
C PHE A 141 10.78 -17.18 5.32
N GLN A 142 11.00 -18.14 4.43
CA GLN A 142 10.56 -18.01 3.06
C GLN A 142 9.03 -18.00 3.03
N ASN A 143 8.45 -17.05 2.32
CA ASN A 143 7.03 -17.07 2.04
C ASN A 143 6.68 -18.27 1.14
N GLN A 144 5.46 -18.79 1.31
CA GLN A 144 5.07 -20.08 0.74
C GLN A 144 3.67 -20.04 0.19
N LYS A 145 3.51 -20.55 -1.03
CA LYS A 145 2.21 -20.89 -1.59
C LYS A 145 1.77 -22.26 -1.08
N ILE A 146 0.82 -22.26 -0.16
CA ILE A 146 0.27 -23.48 0.44
C ILE A 146 -0.85 -24.05 -0.44
N PRO A 147 -0.86 -25.37 -0.73
CA PRO A 147 -1.93 -25.96 -1.53
C PRO A 147 -3.27 -25.91 -0.79
N SER A 148 -4.36 -25.65 -1.51
CA SER A 148 -5.71 -25.70 -0.94
C SER A 148 -6.12 -27.15 -0.65
N ILE A 149 -6.55 -27.41 0.59
CA ILE A 149 -6.94 -28.74 1.05
C ILE A 149 -8.41 -28.74 1.51
N GLY A 150 -9.02 -29.93 1.56
CA GLY A 150 -10.42 -30.08 1.99
C GLY A 150 -10.57 -30.05 3.51
N ASN A 151 -9.71 -30.78 4.22
CA ASN A 151 -9.68 -30.83 5.68
C ASN A 151 -8.29 -31.22 6.18
N LEU A 152 -7.93 -30.79 7.39
CA LEU A 152 -6.71 -31.16 8.10
C LEU A 152 -7.06 -32.05 9.31
N LEU A 153 -6.90 -33.37 9.15
CA LEU A 153 -7.17 -34.32 10.22
C LEU A 153 -5.92 -34.59 11.06
N VAL A 154 -6.01 -34.47 12.38
CA VAL A 154 -4.83 -34.51 13.27
C VAL A 154 -4.93 -35.68 14.24
N PHE A 155 -3.91 -36.53 14.25
CA PHE A 155 -3.71 -37.59 15.24
C PHE A 155 -2.36 -37.42 15.93
N GLY A 156 -2.32 -37.71 17.23
CA GLY A 156 -1.07 -37.55 17.95
C GLY A 156 -1.20 -37.51 19.46
N ASP A 157 -0.23 -36.83 20.06
CA ASP A 157 -0.11 -36.67 21.50
C ASP A 157 -0.26 -35.21 21.97
N SER A 158 0.37 -34.83 23.08
CA SER A 158 0.26 -33.49 23.67
C SER A 158 0.85 -32.39 22.78
N LEU A 159 1.76 -32.70 21.86
CA LEU A 159 2.32 -31.70 20.94
C LEU A 159 1.29 -31.17 19.94
N SER A 160 0.20 -31.91 19.72
CA SER A 160 -0.86 -31.54 18.78
C SER A 160 -2.24 -31.43 19.46
N ASP A 161 -2.36 -31.70 20.76
CA ASP A 161 -3.65 -31.69 21.46
C ASP A 161 -4.17 -30.25 21.66
N MET A 162 -5.39 -29.99 21.17
CA MET A 162 -6.08 -28.71 21.28
C MET A 162 -7.07 -28.64 22.45
N GLY A 163 -7.24 -29.72 23.22
CA GLY A 163 -8.16 -29.75 24.37
C GLY A 163 -8.82 -31.09 24.65
N ASN A 164 -8.57 -32.13 23.84
CA ASN A 164 -9.13 -33.46 24.06
C ASN A 164 -8.68 -34.06 25.40
N GLY A 165 -7.41 -33.86 25.80
CA GLY A 165 -6.93 -34.24 27.13
C GLY A 165 -7.71 -33.54 28.25
N LYS A 166 -8.03 -32.26 28.05
CA LYS A 166 -8.77 -31.42 29.00
C LYS A 166 -10.21 -31.86 29.14
N ASP A 167 -10.88 -32.15 28.03
CA ASP A 167 -12.27 -32.60 28.01
C ASP A 167 -12.42 -34.08 28.42
N SER A 168 -11.30 -34.78 28.60
CA SER A 168 -11.30 -36.17 29.04
C SER A 168 -11.64 -36.32 30.53
N VAL A 169 -11.92 -37.55 30.94
CA VAL A 169 -12.16 -37.91 32.36
C VAL A 169 -10.99 -37.54 33.28
N LEU A 170 -9.78 -37.40 32.74
CA LEU A 170 -8.62 -36.96 33.53
C LEU A 170 -8.62 -35.46 33.80
N ASN A 171 -9.28 -34.65 32.96
CA ASN A 171 -9.33 -33.19 33.08
C ASN A 171 -7.93 -32.53 33.14
N VAL A 172 -7.04 -32.94 32.24
CA VAL A 172 -5.62 -32.51 32.21
C VAL A 172 -5.31 -31.87 30.85
N PRO A 173 -4.65 -30.71 30.79
CA PRO A 173 -3.94 -30.03 31.88
C PRO A 173 -4.81 -29.08 32.73
N ASP A 174 -4.24 -28.58 33.83
CA ASP A 174 -4.87 -27.54 34.64
C ASP A 174 -4.86 -26.20 33.89
N VAL A 175 -5.99 -25.50 33.90
CA VAL A 175 -6.15 -24.19 33.24
C VAL A 175 -6.65 -23.22 34.31
N PRO A 176 -5.84 -22.25 34.78
CA PRO A 176 -4.40 -22.01 34.51
C PRO A 176 -3.46 -23.05 35.17
N PRO A 177 -2.15 -23.12 34.82
CA PRO A 177 -1.37 -22.16 33.99
C PRO A 177 -1.33 -22.46 32.49
N TYR A 178 -1.88 -23.59 32.04
CA TYR A 178 -1.93 -23.91 30.61
C TYR A 178 -3.01 -23.11 29.89
N TRP A 179 -2.81 -22.87 28.59
CA TRP A 179 -3.71 -22.07 27.79
C TRP A 179 -4.79 -22.93 27.14
N GLN A 180 -6.06 -22.68 27.50
CA GLN A 180 -7.25 -23.28 26.88
C GLN A 180 -7.18 -24.81 26.67
N GLY A 181 -6.58 -25.55 27.60
CA GLY A 181 -6.45 -27.02 27.53
C GLY A 181 -5.32 -27.55 26.66
N ARG A 182 -4.51 -26.69 26.02
CA ARG A 182 -3.29 -27.09 25.29
C ARG A 182 -2.16 -27.36 26.28
N PHE A 183 -1.22 -28.22 25.94
CA PHE A 183 0.00 -28.45 26.74
C PHE A 183 1.06 -27.35 26.50
N SER A 184 0.64 -26.09 26.44
CA SER A 184 1.51 -24.92 26.25
C SER A 184 0.88 -23.66 26.86
N ASN A 185 1.57 -22.52 26.76
CA ASN A 185 1.04 -21.19 27.12
C ASN A 185 0.28 -20.49 25.96
N GLY A 186 0.05 -21.18 24.85
CA GLY A 186 -0.69 -20.68 23.70
C GLY A 186 -1.01 -21.79 22.69
N MET A 187 -1.19 -21.39 21.42
CA MET A 187 -1.46 -22.31 20.32
C MET A 187 -0.34 -23.33 20.13
N VAL A 188 -0.72 -24.55 19.74
CA VAL A 188 0.22 -25.60 19.32
C VAL A 188 0.53 -25.50 17.82
N TRP A 189 1.65 -26.11 17.38
CA TRP A 189 2.17 -25.97 16.01
C TRP A 189 1.13 -26.24 14.90
N ILE A 190 0.23 -27.21 15.14
CA ILE A 190 -0.76 -27.61 14.14
C ILE A 190 -1.85 -26.54 13.95
N GLU A 191 -2.09 -25.68 14.94
CA GLU A 191 -2.99 -24.53 14.80
C GLU A 191 -2.39 -23.49 13.84
N TYR A 192 -1.07 -23.27 13.87
CA TYR A 192 -0.39 -22.41 12.88
C TYR A 192 -0.43 -23.00 11.47
N VAL A 193 -0.28 -24.32 11.34
CA VAL A 193 -0.46 -25.00 10.04
C VAL A 193 -1.91 -24.89 9.55
N SER A 194 -2.90 -25.00 10.45
CA SER A 194 -4.31 -24.79 10.11
C SER A 194 -4.57 -23.38 9.58
N GLN A 195 -3.98 -22.35 10.22
CA GLN A 195 -4.06 -20.96 9.77
C GLN A 195 -3.44 -20.78 8.38
N ALA A 196 -2.29 -21.38 8.12
CA ALA A 196 -1.64 -21.31 6.81
C ALA A 196 -2.46 -21.97 5.69
N TYR A 197 -3.26 -23.00 6.01
CA TYR A 197 -4.24 -23.58 5.08
C TYR A 197 -5.55 -22.78 4.96
N GLY A 198 -5.74 -21.72 5.74
CA GLY A 198 -7.02 -20.99 5.82
C GLY A 198 -8.16 -21.82 6.44
N LEU A 199 -7.84 -22.80 7.29
CA LEU A 199 -8.81 -23.69 7.92
C LEU A 199 -9.02 -23.37 9.40
N THR A 200 -10.24 -23.62 9.87
CA THR A 200 -10.57 -23.65 11.31
C THR A 200 -10.63 -25.10 11.78
N THR A 201 -9.56 -25.59 12.42
CA THR A 201 -9.50 -26.95 12.97
C THR A 201 -10.27 -27.03 14.29
N THR A 202 -11.20 -28.00 14.39
CA THR A 202 -11.94 -28.27 15.64
C THR A 202 -11.39 -29.52 16.34
N HIS A 203 -11.53 -29.66 17.66
CA HIS A 203 -11.15 -30.90 18.36
C HIS A 203 -12.37 -31.75 18.73
N GLY A 204 -12.18 -33.07 18.78
CA GLY A 204 -13.24 -34.00 19.11
C GLY A 204 -12.74 -35.37 19.54
N SER A 205 -13.58 -36.09 20.28
CA SER A 205 -13.23 -37.40 20.82
C SER A 205 -14.34 -38.44 20.69
N GLY A 206 -13.94 -39.72 20.68
CA GLY A 206 -14.89 -40.84 20.57
C GLY A 206 -15.75 -40.74 19.31
N THR A 207 -17.05 -40.55 19.48
CA THR A 207 -18.03 -40.38 18.40
C THR A 207 -18.32 -38.92 18.06
N GLN A 208 -17.79 -37.96 18.83
CA GLN A 208 -18.01 -36.55 18.57
C GLN A 208 -17.31 -36.14 17.27
N PRO A 209 -17.91 -35.22 16.49
CA PRO A 209 -17.23 -34.61 15.35
C PRO A 209 -16.01 -33.82 15.83
N GLY A 210 -15.08 -33.56 14.92
CA GLY A 210 -13.86 -32.81 15.20
C GLY A 210 -12.67 -33.41 14.49
N ASP A 211 -11.83 -32.53 13.95
CA ASP A 211 -10.71 -32.86 13.05
C ASP A 211 -9.44 -33.21 13.84
N ASN A 212 -9.24 -32.56 14.98
CA ASN A 212 -8.15 -32.88 15.89
C ASN A 212 -8.56 -33.96 16.89
N ARG A 213 -7.91 -35.11 16.76
CA ARG A 213 -8.10 -36.33 17.56
C ARG A 213 -6.93 -36.61 18.48
N ALA A 214 -5.92 -35.74 18.53
CA ALA A 214 -4.74 -35.90 19.36
C ALA A 214 -5.10 -35.79 20.85
N PHE A 215 -4.39 -36.53 21.70
CA PHE A 215 -4.62 -36.55 23.15
C PHE A 215 -3.29 -36.50 23.90
N GLY A 216 -3.16 -35.56 24.83
CA GLY A 216 -2.00 -35.49 25.72
C GLY A 216 -1.68 -36.81 26.40
N GLY A 217 -0.41 -37.22 26.38
CA GLY A 217 0.05 -38.48 26.98
C GLY A 217 -0.21 -39.74 26.15
N SER A 218 -0.69 -39.62 24.91
CA SER A 218 -0.89 -40.76 24.00
C SER A 218 0.44 -41.35 23.53
N GLN A 219 0.51 -42.69 23.49
CA GLN A 219 1.60 -43.44 22.86
C GLN A 219 1.20 -43.86 21.44
N THR A 220 2.19 -44.30 20.63
CA THR A 220 1.92 -44.73 19.25
C THR A 220 1.11 -46.02 19.16
N GLY A 221 1.04 -46.85 20.20
CA GLY A 221 0.37 -48.15 20.12
C GLY A 221 -1.17 -48.10 19.97
N ALA A 222 -1.81 -49.27 20.08
CA ALA A 222 -3.25 -49.37 20.32
C ALA A 222 -3.56 -49.34 21.83
N GLY A 223 -4.84 -49.33 22.19
CA GLY A 223 -5.31 -49.35 23.58
C GLY A 223 -5.30 -47.97 24.25
N TYR A 224 -5.07 -47.94 25.55
CA TYR A 224 -5.16 -46.75 26.37
C TYR A 224 -3.91 -46.55 27.24
N SER A 225 -3.35 -45.34 27.22
CA SER A 225 -2.37 -44.89 28.20
C SER A 225 -3.07 -44.39 29.46
N TYR A 226 -2.42 -44.58 30.62
CA TYR A 226 -2.99 -44.21 31.94
C TYR A 226 -4.41 -44.78 32.18
N LEU A 227 -4.70 -45.95 31.62
CA LEU A 227 -6.00 -46.64 31.62
C LEU A 227 -7.17 -45.93 30.89
N LEU A 228 -7.04 -44.65 30.55
CA LEU A 228 -8.18 -43.84 30.09
C LEU A 228 -7.92 -43.04 28.80
N LEU A 229 -6.66 -42.75 28.45
CA LEU A 229 -6.32 -41.91 27.30
C LEU A 229 -6.09 -42.76 26.04
N PRO A 230 -6.83 -42.53 24.95
CA PRO A 230 -6.71 -43.36 23.75
C PRO A 230 -5.36 -43.13 23.07
N ASN A 231 -4.57 -44.21 22.93
CA ASN A 231 -3.36 -44.15 22.11
C ASN A 231 -3.70 -43.92 20.64
N VAL A 232 -2.71 -43.51 19.84
CA VAL A 232 -2.91 -43.09 18.43
C VAL A 232 -3.64 -44.14 17.60
N GLY A 233 -3.31 -45.44 17.73
CA GLY A 233 -4.04 -46.49 17.01
C GLY A 233 -5.53 -46.59 17.39
N THR A 234 -5.86 -46.26 18.65
CA THR A 234 -7.25 -46.18 19.13
C THR A 234 -7.94 -44.91 18.64
N GLN A 235 -7.24 -43.77 18.58
CA GLN A 235 -7.76 -42.52 18.01
C GLN A 235 -8.19 -42.74 16.55
N ILE A 236 -7.30 -43.30 15.73
CA ILE A 236 -7.56 -43.62 14.31
C ILE A 236 -8.72 -44.60 14.17
N THR A 237 -8.67 -45.72 14.90
CA THR A 237 -9.72 -46.75 14.81
C THR A 237 -11.09 -46.21 15.22
N ASN A 238 -11.17 -45.38 16.26
CA ASN A 238 -12.43 -44.79 16.70
C ASN A 238 -12.95 -43.76 15.70
N TYR A 239 -12.08 -42.93 15.13
CA TYR A 239 -12.46 -41.96 14.12
C TYR A 239 -13.03 -42.65 12.87
N LEU A 240 -12.31 -43.64 12.34
CA LEU A 240 -12.73 -44.40 11.15
C LEU A 240 -14.01 -45.21 11.37
N ALA A 241 -14.26 -45.67 12.60
CA ALA A 241 -15.44 -46.44 12.93
C ALA A 241 -16.69 -45.57 13.16
N ASN A 242 -16.54 -44.36 13.71
CA ASN A 242 -17.66 -43.62 14.29
C ASN A 242 -17.88 -42.21 13.74
N VAL A 243 -16.87 -41.62 13.11
CA VAL A 243 -16.92 -40.23 12.63
C VAL A 243 -16.92 -40.21 11.11
N GLN A 244 -15.84 -40.69 10.50
CA GLN A 244 -15.68 -40.69 9.05
C GLN A 244 -14.96 -41.94 8.59
N SER A 245 -15.64 -42.78 7.81
CA SER A 245 -15.12 -44.09 7.39
C SER A 245 -14.22 -44.05 6.15
N ASN A 246 -14.17 -42.92 5.43
CA ASN A 246 -13.37 -42.77 4.22
C ASN A 246 -12.92 -41.32 4.04
N PHE A 247 -11.71 -41.12 3.53
CA PHE A 247 -11.13 -39.81 3.22
C PHE A 247 -11.47 -39.36 1.81
N THR A 248 -11.48 -38.05 1.60
CA THR A 248 -11.44 -37.46 0.26
C THR A 248 -9.99 -37.36 -0.24
N SER A 249 -9.79 -37.28 -1.55
CA SER A 249 -8.43 -37.17 -2.12
C SER A 249 -7.73 -35.84 -1.81
N ASN A 250 -8.46 -34.85 -1.26
CA ASN A 250 -7.90 -33.55 -0.88
C ASN A 250 -7.75 -33.39 0.65
N ASP A 251 -8.03 -34.43 1.44
CA ASP A 251 -7.82 -34.41 2.88
C ASP A 251 -6.33 -34.61 3.19
N VAL A 252 -5.81 -33.89 4.19
CA VAL A 252 -4.45 -34.06 4.69
C VAL A 252 -4.49 -34.62 6.11
N VAL A 253 -3.69 -35.64 6.38
CA VAL A 253 -3.61 -36.27 7.70
C VAL A 253 -2.28 -35.98 8.39
N SER A 254 -2.32 -35.27 9.52
CA SER A 254 -1.17 -35.05 10.39
C SER A 254 -1.05 -36.19 11.42
N LEU A 255 0.15 -36.75 11.55
CA LEU A 255 0.44 -37.84 12.49
C LEU A 255 1.76 -37.59 13.22
N TRP A 256 1.67 -37.09 14.46
CA TRP A 256 2.86 -36.85 15.30
C TRP A 256 2.71 -37.47 16.69
N ALA A 257 3.52 -38.50 16.96
CA ALA A 257 3.59 -39.17 18.25
C ALA A 257 4.90 -39.96 18.40
N GLY A 258 5.17 -40.42 19.62
CA GLY A 258 6.32 -41.27 19.96
C GLY A 258 7.14 -40.76 21.14
N GLY A 259 6.98 -39.50 21.53
CA GLY A 259 7.65 -38.94 22.70
C GLY A 259 7.27 -39.70 23.97
N ASN A 260 5.97 -39.93 24.17
CA ASN A 260 5.46 -40.66 25.33
C ASN A 260 5.92 -42.13 25.39
N ASP A 261 6.15 -42.77 24.24
CA ASP A 261 6.67 -44.14 24.16
C ASP A 261 8.06 -44.25 24.81
N PHE A 262 8.92 -43.24 24.62
CA PHE A 262 10.26 -43.17 25.22
C PHE A 262 10.27 -42.61 26.65
N LEU A 263 9.45 -41.60 26.92
CA LEU A 263 9.44 -40.91 28.22
C LEU A 263 8.75 -41.73 29.32
N TYR A 264 7.65 -42.40 28.97
CA TYR A 264 6.72 -43.04 29.91
C TYR A 264 6.26 -44.44 29.48
N GLY A 265 6.59 -44.88 28.27
CA GLY A 265 6.29 -46.19 27.73
C GLY A 265 7.39 -47.23 27.97
N THR A 266 7.24 -48.37 27.30
CA THR A 266 8.24 -49.46 27.27
C THR A 266 8.66 -49.84 25.86
N ALA A 267 8.17 -49.09 24.86
CA ALA A 267 8.46 -49.32 23.45
C ALA A 267 9.85 -48.76 23.10
N ASN A 268 10.49 -49.42 22.13
CA ASN A 268 11.76 -49.00 21.54
C ASN A 268 11.54 -48.48 20.11
N ALA A 269 12.59 -47.94 19.48
CA ALA A 269 12.50 -47.39 18.14
C ALA A 269 11.82 -48.33 17.11
N ASP A 270 12.11 -49.63 17.13
CA ASP A 270 11.50 -50.61 16.23
C ASP A 270 9.98 -50.72 16.38
N THR A 271 9.51 -50.72 17.63
CA THR A 271 8.09 -50.85 17.95
C THR A 271 7.33 -49.60 17.49
N ILE A 272 7.88 -48.41 17.75
CA ILE A 272 7.25 -47.14 17.39
C ILE A 272 7.15 -47.02 15.87
N VAL A 273 8.21 -47.32 15.12
CA VAL A 273 8.18 -47.31 13.63
C VAL A 273 7.19 -48.32 13.08
N THR A 274 7.09 -49.51 13.68
CA THR A 274 6.09 -50.52 13.27
C THR A 274 4.66 -50.02 13.48
N ASN A 275 4.40 -49.33 14.59
CA ASN A 275 3.09 -48.72 14.84
C ASN A 275 2.78 -47.63 13.82
N MET A 276 3.74 -46.73 13.55
CA MET A 276 3.57 -45.65 12.56
C MET A 276 3.31 -46.20 11.15
N GLU A 277 4.02 -47.26 10.73
CA GLU A 277 3.74 -47.96 9.47
C GLU A 277 2.31 -48.48 9.43
N SER A 278 1.87 -49.15 10.51
CA SER A 278 0.51 -49.69 10.61
C SER A 278 -0.55 -48.59 10.49
N HIS A 279 -0.33 -47.43 11.11
CA HIS A 279 -1.27 -46.32 11.09
C HIS A 279 -1.39 -45.67 9.73
N ILE A 280 -0.25 -45.40 9.07
CA ILE A 280 -0.24 -44.82 7.72
C ILE A 280 -0.96 -45.76 6.75
N ARG A 281 -0.70 -47.08 6.83
CA ARG A 281 -1.39 -48.08 6.00
C ARG A 281 -2.88 -48.17 6.31
N GLN A 282 -3.28 -48.02 7.57
CA GLN A 282 -4.70 -48.03 7.95
C GLN A 282 -5.44 -46.81 7.39
N LEU A 283 -4.82 -45.63 7.44
CA LEU A 283 -5.38 -44.39 6.93
C LEU A 283 -5.41 -44.37 5.39
N GLU A 284 -4.35 -44.86 4.73
CA GLU A 284 -4.31 -45.02 3.28
C GLU A 284 -5.37 -46.00 2.79
N ALA A 285 -5.58 -47.13 3.48
CA ALA A 285 -6.65 -48.06 3.16
C ALA A 285 -8.06 -47.46 3.31
N ALA A 286 -8.19 -46.38 4.10
CA ALA A 286 -9.41 -45.58 4.21
C ALA A 286 -9.45 -44.39 3.22
N GLY A 287 -8.47 -44.26 2.33
CA GLY A 287 -8.44 -43.28 1.24
C GLY A 287 -7.52 -42.07 1.44
N ALA A 288 -6.78 -41.97 2.56
CA ALA A 288 -5.88 -40.84 2.78
C ALA A 288 -4.65 -40.94 1.86
N THR A 289 -4.43 -39.92 1.03
CA THR A 289 -3.32 -39.89 0.06
C THR A 289 -2.20 -38.92 0.43
N THR A 290 -2.46 -37.99 1.35
CA THR A 290 -1.52 -36.93 1.75
C THR A 290 -1.36 -36.90 3.26
N PHE A 291 -0.10 -36.92 3.73
CA PHE A 291 0.23 -36.98 5.15
C PHE A 291 1.23 -35.90 5.55
N ILE A 292 1.16 -35.43 6.79
CA ILE A 292 2.22 -34.64 7.45
C ILE A 292 2.76 -35.49 8.60
N VAL A 293 4.03 -35.87 8.54
CA VAL A 293 4.65 -36.76 9.53
C VAL A 293 5.96 -36.14 10.04
N PRO A 294 5.92 -35.41 11.16
CA PRO A 294 7.12 -34.95 11.83
C PRO A 294 7.92 -36.11 12.45
N ASN A 295 9.24 -35.97 12.50
CA ASN A 295 10.09 -36.84 13.32
C ASN A 295 10.07 -36.39 14.80
N LEU A 296 10.81 -37.07 15.68
CA LEU A 296 10.86 -36.67 17.10
C LEU A 296 11.95 -35.61 17.35
N PRO A 297 11.65 -34.56 18.13
CA PRO A 297 12.65 -33.60 18.59
C PRO A 297 13.65 -34.26 19.56
N PRO A 298 14.80 -33.62 19.86
CA PRO A 298 15.81 -34.14 20.78
C PRO A 298 15.28 -34.21 22.22
N LEU A 299 14.61 -35.33 22.56
CA LEU A 299 13.98 -35.51 23.87
C LEU A 299 14.99 -35.45 25.03
N GLU A 300 16.26 -35.76 24.77
CA GLU A 300 17.36 -35.67 25.73
C GLU A 300 17.63 -34.24 26.21
N LYS A 301 17.21 -33.22 25.44
CA LYS A 301 17.35 -31.81 25.77
C LYS A 301 16.18 -31.26 26.59
N THR A 302 15.11 -32.04 26.79
CA THR A 302 13.98 -31.59 27.63
C THR A 302 14.39 -31.47 29.11
N PRO A 303 13.85 -30.50 29.87
CA PRO A 303 14.16 -30.34 31.28
C PRO A 303 13.90 -31.62 32.12
N GLU A 304 12.89 -32.42 31.75
CA GLU A 304 12.59 -33.72 32.35
C GLU A 304 13.75 -34.70 32.19
N ILE A 305 14.33 -34.83 30.99
CA ILE A 305 15.43 -35.77 30.74
C ILE A 305 16.78 -35.23 31.22
N LEU A 306 16.99 -33.91 31.18
CA LEU A 306 18.15 -33.26 31.78
C LEU A 306 18.25 -33.53 33.29
N SER A 307 17.13 -33.79 33.97
CA SER A 307 17.11 -34.18 35.38
C SER A 307 17.55 -35.63 35.65
N ARG A 308 17.67 -36.48 34.61
CA ARG A 308 18.06 -37.90 34.70
C ARG A 308 19.57 -38.09 34.59
N SER A 309 20.04 -39.32 34.83
CA SER A 309 21.49 -39.62 34.74
C SER A 309 22.02 -39.52 33.32
N GLN A 310 23.31 -39.16 33.15
CA GLN A 310 23.96 -39.05 31.84
C GLN A 310 23.78 -40.29 30.95
N ASN A 311 23.81 -41.48 31.54
CA ASN A 311 23.61 -42.73 30.80
C ASN A 311 22.18 -42.85 30.27
N GLN A 312 21.18 -42.39 31.03
CA GLN A 312 19.78 -42.37 30.58
C GLN A 312 19.58 -41.33 29.47
N GLN A 313 20.19 -40.14 29.59
CA GLN A 313 20.16 -39.11 28.55
C GLN A 313 20.76 -39.65 27.23
N GLN A 314 21.95 -40.25 27.28
CA GLN A 314 22.61 -40.84 26.11
C GLN A 314 21.81 -41.98 25.47
N ASN A 315 21.19 -42.84 26.31
CA ASN A 315 20.33 -43.91 25.80
C ASN A 315 19.12 -43.35 25.04
N ILE A 316 18.43 -42.35 25.61
CA ILE A 316 17.28 -41.71 24.97
C ILE A 316 17.70 -41.03 23.67
N ALA A 317 18.79 -40.26 23.68
CA ALA A 317 19.32 -39.62 22.48
C ALA A 317 19.60 -40.65 21.36
N SER A 318 20.19 -41.80 21.71
CA SER A 318 20.48 -42.86 20.75
C SER A 318 19.22 -43.54 20.18
N GLU A 319 18.19 -43.73 21.00
CA GLU A 319 16.92 -44.33 20.59
C GLU A 319 16.08 -43.37 19.73
N VAL A 320 16.04 -42.07 20.08
CA VAL A 320 15.38 -41.03 19.27
C VAL A 320 16.05 -40.92 17.91
N ALA A 321 17.38 -40.85 17.86
CA ALA A 321 18.12 -40.84 16.61
C ALA A 321 17.89 -42.13 15.79
N ALA A 322 17.83 -43.29 16.43
CA ALA A 322 17.52 -44.55 15.77
C ALA A 322 16.09 -44.56 15.19
N TYR A 323 15.11 -44.04 15.93
CA TYR A 323 13.72 -43.88 15.48
C TYR A 323 13.63 -42.96 14.26
N ASN A 324 14.19 -41.75 14.32
CA ASN A 324 14.13 -40.77 13.23
C ASN A 324 14.74 -41.31 11.92
N ASN A 325 15.88 -42.02 12.00
CA ASN A 325 16.51 -42.67 10.85
C ASN A 325 15.63 -43.78 10.24
N LYS A 326 15.00 -44.60 11.09
CA LYS A 326 14.10 -45.67 10.65
C LYS A 326 12.81 -45.11 10.06
N LEU A 327 12.23 -44.06 10.66
CA LEU A 327 11.05 -43.37 10.16
C LEU A 327 11.32 -42.79 8.76
N THR A 328 12.45 -42.12 8.56
CA THR A 328 12.87 -41.59 7.25
C THR A 328 12.92 -42.69 6.18
N SER A 329 13.50 -43.84 6.53
CA SER A 329 13.58 -45.00 5.65
C SER A 329 12.19 -45.60 5.35
N LEU A 330 11.33 -45.66 6.37
CA LEU A 330 9.95 -46.13 6.25
C LEU A 330 9.13 -45.23 5.32
N ILE A 331 9.13 -43.91 5.55
CA ILE A 331 8.37 -42.96 4.73
C ILE A 331 8.81 -43.02 3.27
N SER A 332 10.12 -43.08 3.01
CA SER A 332 10.66 -43.25 1.65
C SER A 332 10.12 -44.52 0.97
N SER A 333 10.00 -45.61 1.73
CA SER A 333 9.46 -46.87 1.23
C SER A 333 7.95 -46.79 0.97
N LEU A 334 7.18 -46.21 1.89
CA LEU A 334 5.72 -46.08 1.78
C LEU A 334 5.29 -45.15 0.65
N ARG A 335 6.00 -44.02 0.42
CA ARG A 335 5.72 -43.12 -0.73
C ARG A 335 5.80 -43.89 -2.05
N LEU A 336 6.83 -44.71 -2.23
CA LEU A 336 7.03 -45.51 -3.45
C LEU A 336 6.05 -46.69 -3.55
N GLU A 337 5.74 -47.33 -2.43
CA GLU A 337 4.88 -48.53 -2.40
C GLU A 337 3.41 -48.17 -2.59
N LEU A 338 2.92 -47.15 -1.89
CA LEU A 338 1.50 -46.79 -1.82
C LEU A 338 1.13 -45.64 -2.78
N GLY A 339 2.11 -44.92 -3.33
CA GLY A 339 1.84 -43.75 -4.17
C GLY A 339 1.24 -42.56 -3.41
N ILE A 340 1.52 -42.47 -2.10
CA ILE A 340 1.08 -41.38 -1.23
C ILE A 340 2.09 -40.24 -1.20
N THR A 341 1.61 -39.04 -0.94
CA THR A 341 2.43 -37.87 -0.60
C THR A 341 2.60 -37.82 0.91
N VAL A 342 3.83 -37.62 1.38
CA VAL A 342 4.09 -37.39 2.81
C VAL A 342 4.97 -36.16 2.91
N TYR A 343 4.56 -35.12 3.63
CA TYR A 343 5.41 -34.02 4.05
C TYR A 343 6.12 -34.42 5.33
N THR A 344 7.45 -34.37 5.33
CA THR A 344 8.28 -34.76 6.48
C THR A 344 8.83 -33.51 7.14
N ILE A 345 8.54 -33.33 8.43
CA ILE A 345 9.06 -32.21 9.22
C ILE A 345 10.22 -32.72 10.07
N ASP A 346 11.42 -32.18 9.86
CA ASP A 346 12.59 -32.54 10.66
C ASP A 346 12.62 -31.75 11.97
N ALA A 347 11.69 -32.09 12.86
CA ALA A 347 11.60 -31.50 14.19
C ALA A 347 12.90 -31.65 15.00
N TYR A 348 13.72 -32.68 14.73
CA TYR A 348 15.03 -32.83 15.36
C TYR A 348 16.00 -31.74 14.93
N ALA A 349 16.14 -31.49 13.62
CA ALA A 349 17.00 -30.44 13.08
C ALA A 349 16.51 -29.05 13.53
N ILE A 350 15.22 -28.76 13.32
CA ILE A 350 14.57 -27.48 13.70
C ILE A 350 14.85 -27.12 15.17
N PHE A 351 14.70 -28.09 16.08
CA PHE A 351 14.94 -27.84 17.51
C PHE A 351 16.40 -27.54 17.82
N ASN A 352 17.34 -28.14 17.10
CA ASN A 352 18.76 -27.84 17.27
C ASN A 352 19.11 -26.48 16.69
N ASP A 353 18.61 -26.16 15.50
CA ASP A 353 18.84 -24.88 14.83
C ASP A 353 18.32 -23.71 15.68
N ILE A 354 17.14 -23.85 16.28
CA ILE A 354 16.57 -22.85 17.20
C ILE A 354 17.43 -22.68 18.47
N ILE A 355 17.97 -23.77 19.02
CA ILE A 355 18.85 -23.68 20.20
C ILE A 355 20.16 -22.97 19.85
N ASP A 356 20.73 -23.29 18.70
CA ASP A 356 22.02 -22.76 18.26
C ASP A 356 21.90 -21.28 17.84
N ASN A 357 20.73 -20.85 17.35
CA ASN A 357 20.44 -19.49 16.88
C ASN A 357 19.41 -18.74 17.74
N LYS A 358 19.35 -19.05 19.05
CA LYS A 358 18.34 -18.54 19.99
C LYS A 358 18.19 -17.01 20.00
N ASP A 359 19.27 -16.25 19.80
CA ASP A 359 19.27 -14.80 19.90
C ASP A 359 18.53 -14.15 18.70
N ALA A 360 18.64 -14.77 17.52
CA ALA A 360 17.90 -14.39 16.31
C ALA A 360 16.38 -14.62 16.41
N LEU A 361 15.93 -15.30 17.46
CA LEU A 361 14.54 -15.68 17.70
C LEU A 361 13.97 -15.04 18.98
N GLY A 362 14.72 -14.15 19.63
CA GLY A 362 14.35 -13.53 20.91
C GLY A 362 14.35 -14.50 22.11
N ILE A 363 14.98 -15.67 21.98
CA ILE A 363 14.98 -16.71 23.01
C ILE A 363 16.18 -16.52 23.95
N SER A 364 15.90 -16.33 25.23
CA SER A 364 16.92 -16.21 26.28
C SER A 364 17.17 -17.51 27.04
N ASN A 365 16.18 -18.42 27.08
CA ASN A 365 16.25 -19.65 27.88
C ASN A 365 15.93 -20.93 27.08
N THR A 366 16.95 -21.77 26.90
CA THR A 366 16.87 -23.03 26.15
C THR A 366 16.93 -24.29 27.01
N GLN A 367 16.96 -24.17 28.34
CA GLN A 367 17.28 -25.30 29.24
C GLN A 367 16.30 -25.49 30.39
N ALA A 368 15.70 -24.42 30.90
CA ALA A 368 14.76 -24.47 32.02
C ALA A 368 13.31 -24.41 31.52
N ALA A 369 12.41 -24.96 32.33
CA ALA A 369 10.97 -24.78 32.15
C ALA A 369 10.55 -23.38 32.63
N ALA A 370 9.73 -22.69 31.86
CA ALA A 370 9.16 -21.39 32.25
C ALA A 370 8.20 -21.52 33.43
N CYS A 371 7.47 -22.64 33.51
CA CYS A 371 6.61 -22.99 34.62
C CYS A 371 7.34 -23.93 35.59
N SER A 372 7.48 -23.50 36.84
CA SER A 372 8.18 -24.24 37.89
C SER A 372 7.24 -24.64 39.03
N GLY A 373 6.73 -25.86 38.95
CA GLY A 373 5.81 -26.44 39.94
C GLY A 373 6.40 -27.59 40.77
N ASN A 374 5.88 -27.76 42.00
CA ASN A 374 6.14 -28.96 42.79
C ASN A 374 5.26 -30.11 42.30
N ALA A 375 5.83 -31.31 42.19
CA ALA A 375 5.13 -32.51 41.69
C ALA A 375 3.75 -32.68 42.34
N GLY A 376 2.70 -32.62 41.52
CA GLY A 376 1.31 -32.85 41.90
C GLY A 376 1.04 -34.33 42.23
N LEU A 377 -0.24 -34.67 42.45
CA LEU A 377 -0.67 -36.04 42.79
C LEU A 377 -0.40 -37.06 41.68
N LEU A 378 -0.29 -36.61 40.43
CA LEU A 378 0.04 -37.42 39.26
C LEU A 378 1.55 -37.28 38.96
N PRO A 379 2.29 -38.38 38.67
CA PRO A 379 3.73 -38.35 38.39
C PRO A 379 4.04 -37.84 36.97
N LEU A 380 3.32 -36.82 36.49
CA LEU A 380 3.49 -36.24 35.17
C LEU A 380 4.37 -34.97 35.26
N PRO A 381 5.19 -34.68 34.24
CA PRO A 381 6.12 -33.55 34.20
C PRO A 381 5.43 -32.20 33.95
N ILE A 382 4.15 -32.08 34.32
CA ILE A 382 3.27 -30.95 34.02
C ILE A 382 3.11 -30.03 35.23
N CYS A 383 2.75 -28.78 34.97
CA CYS A 383 2.37 -27.82 36.00
C CYS A 383 0.94 -28.05 36.50
N ASN A 384 0.67 -27.55 37.70
CA ASN A 384 -0.63 -27.58 38.35
C ASN A 384 -1.13 -26.16 38.58
N ASN A 385 -2.41 -26.05 38.90
CA ASN A 385 -3.02 -24.77 39.26
C ASN A 385 -2.27 -24.10 40.43
N GLY A 386 -1.85 -22.86 40.23
CA GLY A 386 -1.11 -22.06 41.21
C GLY A 386 0.42 -22.19 41.17
N ASP A 387 0.97 -22.97 40.23
CA ASP A 387 2.42 -22.99 39.98
C ASP A 387 2.90 -21.66 39.35
N ALA A 388 4.12 -21.25 39.68
CA ALA A 388 4.68 -19.99 39.20
C ALA A 388 5.18 -20.13 37.75
N VAL A 389 4.81 -19.16 36.91
CA VAL A 389 5.25 -19.02 35.52
C VAL A 389 6.19 -17.82 35.42
N ALA A 390 7.25 -17.95 34.63
CA ALA A 390 8.16 -16.85 34.31
C ALA A 390 7.41 -15.66 33.69
N VAL A 391 7.83 -14.44 34.02
CA VAL A 391 7.19 -13.20 33.50
C VAL A 391 7.43 -13.05 32.00
N ASP A 392 8.57 -13.54 31.53
CA ASP A 392 9.05 -13.51 30.15
C ASP A 392 8.93 -14.89 29.49
N VAL A 393 7.78 -15.56 29.67
CA VAL A 393 7.54 -16.94 29.18
C VAL A 393 7.82 -17.12 27.68
N ASP A 394 7.60 -16.10 26.87
CA ASP A 394 7.82 -16.16 25.41
C ASP A 394 9.31 -16.19 25.03
N ASN A 395 10.22 -15.87 25.96
CA ASN A 395 11.68 -15.98 25.77
C ASN A 395 12.22 -17.39 26.12
N TYR A 396 11.34 -18.32 26.50
CA TYR A 396 11.69 -19.72 26.83
C TYR A 396 11.27 -20.64 25.69
N ILE A 397 12.02 -21.74 25.48
CA ILE A 397 11.59 -22.79 24.54
C ILE A 397 10.71 -23.86 25.17
N PHE A 398 10.79 -24.03 26.50
CA PHE A 398 10.03 -25.04 27.25
C PHE A 398 9.05 -24.37 28.22
N PHE A 399 7.76 -24.67 28.07
CA PHE A 399 6.74 -24.18 28.98
C PHE A 399 6.80 -24.94 30.31
N ASP A 400 6.76 -26.26 30.26
CA ASP A 400 6.96 -27.14 31.41
C ASP A 400 8.21 -28.02 31.23
N LYS A 401 8.33 -29.14 31.94
CA LYS A 401 9.52 -29.99 31.85
C LYS A 401 9.62 -30.82 30.56
N ALA A 402 8.57 -30.89 29.76
CA ALA A 402 8.50 -31.71 28.55
C ALA A 402 7.99 -30.95 27.33
N HIS A 403 7.09 -29.99 27.51
CA HIS A 403 6.34 -29.36 26.42
C HIS A 403 6.91 -28.00 26.01
N PRO A 404 6.86 -27.66 24.71
CA PRO A 404 7.29 -26.36 24.21
C PRO A 404 6.39 -25.20 24.64
N THR A 405 6.93 -23.98 24.63
CA THR A 405 6.14 -22.73 24.70
C THR A 405 5.40 -22.45 23.40
N ARG A 406 4.46 -21.49 23.41
CA ARG A 406 3.79 -21.03 22.19
C ARG A 406 4.79 -20.50 21.17
N THR A 407 5.83 -19.77 21.61
CA THR A 407 6.90 -19.25 20.74
C THR A 407 7.59 -20.39 20.00
N MET A 408 7.93 -21.47 20.71
CA MET A 408 8.54 -22.63 20.09
C MET A 408 7.57 -23.35 19.14
N HIS A 409 6.29 -23.45 19.48
CA HIS A 409 5.26 -23.99 18.59
C HIS A 409 5.05 -23.14 17.32
N GLN A 410 5.12 -21.81 17.43
CA GLN A 410 5.06 -20.88 16.30
C GLN A 410 6.21 -21.15 15.33
N TYR A 411 7.45 -21.25 15.81
CA TYR A 411 8.60 -21.53 14.94
C TYR A 411 8.51 -22.92 14.30
N ILE A 412 8.14 -23.96 15.05
CA ILE A 412 7.89 -25.29 14.48
C ILE A 412 6.78 -25.20 13.41
N GLY A 413 5.73 -24.40 13.66
CA GLY A 413 4.67 -24.12 12.70
C GLY A 413 5.19 -23.50 11.41
N ARG A 414 6.02 -22.45 11.50
CA ARG A 414 6.63 -21.78 10.33
C ARG A 414 7.49 -22.73 9.49
N PHE A 415 8.38 -23.50 10.13
CA PHE A 415 9.16 -24.53 9.43
C PHE A 415 8.29 -25.64 8.84
N ALA A 416 7.17 -25.97 9.49
CA ALA A 416 6.23 -26.94 8.94
C ALA A 416 5.53 -26.39 7.69
N VAL A 417 5.17 -25.12 7.68
CA VAL A 417 4.60 -24.42 6.52
C VAL A 417 5.60 -24.42 5.35
N GLU A 418 6.88 -24.09 5.57
CA GLU A 418 7.94 -24.18 4.55
C GLU A 418 8.13 -25.59 3.98
N ALA A 419 8.04 -26.62 4.84
CA ALA A 419 8.18 -28.01 4.39
C ALA A 419 6.95 -28.54 3.63
N ILE A 420 5.80 -27.87 3.75
CA ILE A 420 4.52 -28.25 3.13
C ILE A 420 4.30 -27.46 1.84
N GLY A 421 4.61 -26.18 1.86
CA GLY A 421 4.37 -25.23 0.79
C GLY A 421 5.33 -25.36 -0.39
N GLN A 422 5.04 -24.56 -1.41
CA GLN A 422 5.97 -24.29 -2.49
C GLN A 422 6.50 -22.86 -2.31
N ALA A 423 7.81 -22.71 -2.51
CA ALA A 423 8.49 -21.43 -2.38
C ALA A 423 7.85 -20.35 -3.26
N ASP A 424 7.60 -19.19 -2.66
CA ASP A 424 7.01 -17.97 -3.23
C ASP A 424 7.65 -16.81 -2.45
N THR A 425 8.86 -16.44 -2.86
CA THR A 425 9.82 -15.67 -2.05
C THR A 425 9.39 -14.23 -1.85
N ASP A 426 8.84 -13.57 -2.86
CA ASP A 426 8.35 -12.19 -2.79
C ASP A 426 6.84 -12.10 -2.50
N GLY A 427 6.14 -13.23 -2.43
CA GLY A 427 4.77 -13.28 -1.91
C GLY A 427 3.74 -12.68 -2.85
N ASP A 428 4.04 -12.66 -4.15
CA ASP A 428 3.15 -12.20 -5.22
C ASP A 428 2.08 -13.25 -5.59
N GLY A 429 2.22 -14.47 -5.05
CA GLY A 429 1.31 -15.58 -5.27
C GLY A 429 1.71 -16.48 -6.44
N ILE A 430 2.82 -16.22 -7.13
CA ILE A 430 3.44 -17.09 -8.12
C ILE A 430 4.61 -17.82 -7.45
N ILE A 431 4.78 -19.11 -7.77
CA ILE A 431 5.86 -19.89 -7.13
C ILE A 431 7.19 -19.58 -7.80
N ASP A 432 8.29 -19.54 -7.05
CA ASP A 432 9.65 -19.21 -7.55
C ASP A 432 10.05 -19.97 -8.83
N SER A 433 9.56 -21.21 -8.99
CA SER A 433 9.89 -22.03 -10.17
C SER A 433 9.18 -21.63 -11.46
N MET A 434 8.14 -20.80 -11.35
CA MET A 434 7.33 -20.25 -12.44
C MET A 434 7.43 -18.73 -12.54
N ASP A 435 7.89 -18.09 -11.47
CA ASP A 435 8.11 -16.66 -11.37
C ASP A 435 9.37 -16.26 -12.16
N VAL A 436 9.21 -15.23 -12.98
CA VAL A 436 10.24 -14.63 -13.84
C VAL A 436 10.74 -13.31 -13.22
N CYS A 437 9.91 -12.64 -12.43
CA CYS A 437 10.16 -11.31 -11.91
C CYS A 437 10.37 -11.40 -10.40
N GLU A 438 11.63 -11.48 -9.99
CA GLU A 438 11.95 -11.46 -8.56
C GLU A 438 11.59 -10.10 -7.94
N TRP A 439 10.96 -10.12 -6.76
CA TRP A 439 10.69 -8.96 -5.92
C TRP A 439 9.62 -8.02 -6.45
N THR A 440 8.49 -8.60 -6.81
CA THR A 440 7.32 -7.86 -7.30
C THR A 440 6.75 -6.93 -6.25
N GLU A 441 6.67 -5.63 -6.54
CA GLU A 441 6.32 -4.61 -5.54
C GLU A 441 4.81 -4.43 -5.44
N ASP A 442 4.11 -4.45 -6.58
CA ASP A 442 2.65 -4.33 -6.63
C ASP A 442 1.97 -5.67 -6.92
N VAL A 443 1.66 -6.37 -5.84
CA VAL A 443 1.01 -7.69 -5.90
C VAL A 443 -0.40 -7.68 -6.52
N LEU A 444 -1.03 -6.50 -6.67
CA LEU A 444 -2.38 -6.40 -7.24
C LEU A 444 -2.38 -6.45 -8.76
N THR A 445 -1.30 -6.01 -9.40
CA THR A 445 -1.21 -5.98 -10.85
C THR A 445 -0.55 -7.22 -11.44
N VAL A 446 0.11 -8.07 -10.65
CA VAL A 446 0.83 -9.32 -11.02
C VAL A 446 0.17 -10.14 -12.13
N ASP A 447 0.97 -10.58 -13.11
CA ASP A 447 0.52 -11.44 -14.20
C ASP A 447 0.77 -12.93 -13.91
N GLN A 448 0.66 -13.76 -14.95
CA GLN A 448 0.89 -15.20 -14.82
C GLN A 448 2.38 -15.57 -14.71
N MET A 449 3.29 -14.63 -14.98
CA MET A 449 4.74 -14.81 -14.89
C MET A 449 5.33 -14.21 -13.61
N GLY A 450 4.51 -13.60 -12.76
CA GLY A 450 4.92 -12.98 -11.50
C GLY A 450 5.31 -11.52 -11.62
N CYS A 451 5.18 -10.90 -12.79
CA CYS A 451 5.62 -9.52 -12.99
C CYS A 451 4.49 -8.54 -12.68
N ASP A 452 4.72 -7.52 -11.85
CA ASP A 452 3.78 -6.39 -11.74
C ASP A 452 3.82 -5.49 -12.99
N TRP A 453 2.87 -4.56 -13.10
CA TRP A 453 2.77 -3.69 -14.27
C TRP A 453 4.06 -2.94 -14.58
N ASN A 454 4.82 -2.46 -13.58
CA ASN A 454 6.05 -1.69 -13.78
C ASN A 454 7.22 -2.52 -14.31
N GLN A 455 7.17 -3.84 -14.11
CA GLN A 455 8.22 -4.80 -14.48
C GLN A 455 7.99 -5.44 -15.85
N ARG A 456 6.86 -5.15 -16.49
CA ARG A 456 6.53 -5.66 -17.83
C ARG A 456 7.03 -4.75 -18.92
N ASP A 457 7.04 -5.31 -20.13
CA ASP A 457 7.29 -4.66 -21.41
C ASP A 457 6.12 -5.11 -22.31
N ASP A 458 5.04 -4.33 -22.31
CA ASP A 458 3.76 -4.74 -22.90
C ASP A 458 3.78 -4.66 -24.44
N ASP A 459 4.57 -3.77 -25.04
CA ASP A 459 4.70 -3.59 -26.49
C ASP A 459 5.93 -4.31 -27.10
N ASN A 460 6.80 -4.88 -26.25
CA ASN A 460 8.02 -5.62 -26.61
C ASN A 460 9.06 -4.77 -27.35
N ASP A 461 9.19 -3.50 -26.96
CA ASP A 461 10.20 -2.58 -27.46
C ASP A 461 11.53 -2.62 -26.68
N THR A 462 11.59 -3.45 -25.63
CA THR A 462 12.69 -3.68 -24.67
C THR A 462 12.80 -2.69 -23.51
N VAL A 463 11.91 -1.70 -23.42
CA VAL A 463 11.78 -0.77 -22.31
C VAL A 463 10.63 -1.24 -21.41
N LEU A 464 10.87 -1.21 -20.10
CA LEU A 464 9.83 -1.61 -19.15
C LEU A 464 8.80 -0.50 -19.02
N ASN A 465 7.52 -0.84 -18.84
CA ASN A 465 6.39 0.07 -18.68
C ASN A 465 6.66 1.25 -17.71
N SER A 466 7.40 1.01 -16.62
CA SER A 466 7.73 2.07 -15.64
C SER A 466 8.70 3.13 -16.15
N MET A 467 9.44 2.83 -17.22
CA MET A 467 10.38 3.71 -17.89
C MET A 467 9.95 4.07 -19.31
N ASP A 468 8.82 3.53 -19.75
CA ASP A 468 8.30 3.68 -21.11
C ASP A 468 7.30 4.83 -21.18
N ALA A 469 7.64 5.84 -21.98
CA ALA A 469 6.78 6.98 -22.27
C ALA A 469 5.90 6.75 -23.51
N CYS A 470 6.18 5.70 -24.29
CA CYS A 470 5.55 5.38 -25.55
C CYS A 470 5.02 3.93 -25.57
N PRO A 471 3.97 3.61 -24.78
CA PRO A 471 3.52 2.23 -24.49
C PRO A 471 2.87 1.46 -25.65
N ASP A 472 2.91 1.99 -26.87
CA ASP A 472 2.30 1.41 -28.08
C ASP A 472 3.32 1.41 -29.24
N THR A 473 4.60 1.21 -28.94
CA THR A 473 5.66 1.17 -29.95
C THR A 473 5.61 -0.14 -30.74
N GLU A 474 5.79 -0.03 -32.05
CA GLU A 474 5.78 -1.22 -32.91
C GLU A 474 6.92 -2.19 -32.51
N PRO A 475 6.64 -3.49 -32.35
CA PRO A 475 7.65 -4.46 -31.93
C PRO A 475 8.87 -4.47 -32.86
N GLU A 476 10.08 -4.53 -32.28
CA GLU A 476 11.38 -4.44 -32.98
C GLU A 476 11.74 -3.05 -33.58
N ALA A 477 10.98 -1.99 -33.31
CA ALA A 477 11.38 -0.62 -33.67
C ALA A 477 12.67 -0.20 -32.95
N GLU A 478 13.47 0.67 -33.57
CA GLU A 478 14.58 1.30 -32.87
C GLU A 478 14.02 2.43 -31.99
N VAL A 479 14.08 2.21 -30.67
CA VAL A 479 13.59 3.14 -29.64
C VAL A 479 14.72 3.81 -28.87
N ASP A 480 14.42 4.92 -28.22
CA ASP A 480 15.34 5.57 -27.30
C ASP A 480 15.24 5.04 -25.85
N GLY A 481 15.78 5.80 -24.88
CA GLY A 481 15.79 5.40 -23.48
C GLY A 481 14.42 5.42 -22.79
N PHE A 482 13.39 5.95 -23.46
CA PHE A 482 12.02 6.08 -22.97
C PHE A 482 11.02 5.25 -23.80
N GLY A 483 11.50 4.31 -24.62
CA GLY A 483 10.65 3.44 -25.44
C GLY A 483 10.09 4.11 -26.69
N CYS A 484 10.44 5.35 -26.98
CA CYS A 484 9.87 6.07 -28.11
C CYS A 484 10.66 5.82 -29.40
N SER A 485 9.99 5.35 -30.46
CA SER A 485 10.55 5.27 -31.81
C SER A 485 10.59 6.65 -32.50
N ALA A 486 11.41 6.81 -33.53
CA ALA A 486 11.47 8.04 -34.33
C ALA A 486 10.11 8.46 -34.93
N SER A 487 9.17 7.53 -35.15
CA SER A 487 7.83 7.86 -35.65
C SER A 487 6.84 8.35 -34.58
N GLN A 488 7.18 8.19 -33.29
CA GLN A 488 6.36 8.63 -32.16
C GLN A 488 6.93 9.87 -31.49
N ARG A 489 8.17 10.25 -31.79
CA ARG A 489 8.83 11.44 -31.27
C ARG A 489 8.69 12.58 -32.25
N ASP A 490 8.51 13.75 -31.68
CA ASP A 490 8.52 15.05 -32.30
C ASP A 490 9.41 15.88 -31.34
N SER A 491 10.69 16.01 -31.71
CA SER A 491 11.74 16.39 -30.76
C SER A 491 11.85 17.91 -30.56
N ASP A 492 11.30 18.70 -31.48
CA ASP A 492 11.20 20.16 -31.49
C ASP A 492 9.76 20.69 -31.41
N GLU A 493 8.77 19.78 -31.42
CA GLU A 493 7.35 20.06 -31.21
C GLU A 493 6.70 20.85 -32.37
N ASP A 494 7.17 20.61 -33.60
CA ASP A 494 6.70 21.27 -34.84
C ASP A 494 5.50 20.54 -35.50
N GLY A 495 5.12 19.36 -34.97
CA GLY A 495 4.02 18.55 -35.47
C GLY A 495 4.41 17.53 -36.55
N LYS A 496 5.70 17.41 -36.92
CA LYS A 496 6.27 16.33 -37.72
C LYS A 496 6.98 15.35 -36.77
N ASN A 497 6.95 14.06 -37.10
CA ASN A 497 7.73 13.10 -36.32
C ASN A 497 9.16 12.98 -36.87
N ASP A 498 10.13 12.67 -36.01
CA ASP A 498 11.55 12.57 -36.35
C ASP A 498 11.84 11.62 -37.54
N ALA A 499 10.93 10.69 -37.85
CA ALA A 499 11.09 9.74 -38.95
C ALA A 499 10.78 10.31 -40.34
N ILE A 500 9.97 11.37 -40.40
CA ILE A 500 9.57 12.04 -41.66
C ILE A 500 10.02 13.50 -41.74
N ASP A 501 10.41 14.07 -40.61
CA ASP A 501 10.90 15.43 -40.49
C ASP A 501 12.33 15.55 -41.07
N PRO A 502 12.55 16.43 -42.07
CA PRO A 502 13.88 16.74 -42.58
C PRO A 502 14.79 17.42 -41.55
N CYS A 503 14.23 18.15 -40.58
CA CYS A 503 14.91 18.91 -39.55
C CYS A 503 14.42 18.62 -38.10
N PRO A 504 14.60 17.38 -37.56
CA PRO A 504 14.03 16.92 -36.28
C PRO A 504 14.47 17.63 -34.98
N TYR A 505 15.18 18.74 -35.06
CA TYR A 505 15.59 19.52 -33.88
C TYR A 505 15.53 21.04 -34.15
N SER A 506 14.88 21.46 -35.24
CA SER A 506 14.74 22.86 -35.62
C SER A 506 13.47 23.42 -35.01
N PRO A 507 13.56 24.42 -34.12
CA PRO A 507 12.36 25.01 -33.54
C PRO A 507 11.61 25.83 -34.61
N ASP A 508 10.31 25.55 -34.73
CA ASP A 508 9.30 26.02 -35.69
C ASP A 508 9.01 27.55 -35.65
N LEU A 509 10.05 28.37 -35.50
CA LEU A 509 9.92 29.79 -35.20
C LEU A 509 9.69 30.65 -36.44
N ASN A 510 9.96 30.13 -37.65
CA ASN A 510 9.72 30.70 -38.98
C ASN A 510 9.95 29.58 -40.02
N ASP A 511 8.89 28.90 -40.47
CA ASP A 511 8.90 27.86 -41.50
C ASP A 511 7.86 28.25 -42.58
N HIS A 512 8.32 28.68 -43.76
CA HIS A 512 7.49 29.20 -44.84
C HIS A 512 6.64 28.13 -45.54
N ASP A 513 7.16 26.92 -45.74
CA ASP A 513 6.48 25.84 -46.47
C ASP A 513 5.88 24.73 -45.59
N ALA A 514 6.10 24.84 -44.28
CA ALA A 514 5.64 23.92 -43.24
C ALA A 514 6.19 22.49 -43.40
N ASP A 515 7.43 22.34 -43.88
CA ASP A 515 8.09 21.04 -44.01
C ASP A 515 8.76 20.53 -42.72
N GLY A 516 8.96 21.41 -41.73
CA GLY A 516 9.58 21.16 -40.42
C GLY A 516 10.96 21.81 -40.24
N CYS A 517 11.47 22.49 -41.27
CA CYS A 517 12.73 23.23 -41.21
C CYS A 517 12.47 24.74 -41.07
N SER A 518 13.20 25.41 -40.17
CA SER A 518 13.18 26.88 -40.20
C SER A 518 13.82 27.42 -41.49
N ASP A 519 13.35 28.58 -41.99
CA ASP A 519 13.87 29.28 -43.20
C ASP A 519 15.39 29.55 -43.16
N SER A 520 16.00 29.50 -41.96
CA SER A 520 17.44 29.71 -41.81
C SER A 520 18.28 28.44 -42.00
N GLU A 521 17.64 27.28 -41.94
CA GLU A 521 18.24 25.95 -42.02
C GLU A 521 17.77 25.16 -43.24
N ASP A 522 16.63 25.53 -43.84
CA ASP A 522 16.17 25.12 -45.16
C ASP A 522 16.97 25.84 -46.28
N TRP A 523 17.07 25.22 -47.46
CA TRP A 523 17.81 25.72 -48.63
C TRP A 523 16.91 26.06 -49.83
N ASP A 524 15.59 25.88 -49.69
CA ASP A 524 14.56 26.00 -50.72
C ASP A 524 13.22 26.29 -50.01
N ASP A 525 13.09 27.49 -49.42
CA ASP A 525 12.03 27.84 -48.44
C ASP A 525 10.60 27.75 -49.02
N ASP A 526 10.42 27.75 -50.35
CA ASP A 526 9.14 27.56 -51.02
C ASP A 526 9.01 26.23 -51.80
N ASN A 527 10.05 25.40 -51.74
CA ASN A 527 10.11 24.04 -52.28
C ASN A 527 9.82 23.96 -53.80
N ASP A 528 10.25 24.96 -54.57
CA ASP A 528 10.03 25.06 -56.01
C ASP A 528 11.14 24.40 -56.87
N LEU A 529 12.21 23.92 -56.22
CA LEU A 529 13.44 23.31 -56.76
C LEU A 529 14.55 24.30 -57.18
N VAL A 530 14.39 25.58 -56.90
CA VAL A 530 15.41 26.63 -57.02
C VAL A 530 15.84 27.02 -55.60
N ALA A 531 17.15 27.00 -55.34
CA ALA A 531 17.63 27.30 -53.99
C ALA A 531 17.61 28.81 -53.74
N ASP A 532 17.28 29.25 -52.52
CA ASP A 532 17.07 30.66 -52.12
C ASP A 532 18.16 31.64 -52.60
N TYR A 533 19.41 31.19 -52.64
CA TYR A 533 20.53 32.04 -53.01
C TYR A 533 20.64 32.31 -54.52
N ASP A 534 19.98 31.47 -55.32
CA ASP A 534 19.85 31.57 -56.78
C ASP A 534 18.41 32.00 -57.18
N ASP A 535 17.55 32.35 -56.21
CA ASP A 535 16.15 32.74 -56.38
C ASP A 535 15.90 34.24 -56.04
N ASN A 536 15.13 34.94 -56.87
CA ASN A 536 14.68 36.31 -56.60
C ASN A 536 13.40 36.38 -55.73
N CYS A 537 12.69 35.27 -55.58
CA CYS A 537 11.54 35.06 -54.70
C CYS A 537 11.75 33.86 -53.76
N PRO A 538 12.75 33.87 -52.86
CA PRO A 538 13.07 32.71 -52.00
C PRO A 538 11.92 32.18 -51.13
N MET A 539 10.99 33.05 -50.73
CA MET A 539 9.79 32.69 -49.96
C MET A 539 8.54 32.92 -50.82
N GLY A 540 8.57 32.38 -52.03
CA GLY A 540 7.54 32.55 -53.05
C GLY A 540 6.33 31.63 -52.87
N ILE A 541 5.59 31.44 -53.96
CA ILE A 541 4.44 30.54 -54.02
C ILE A 541 4.92 29.10 -53.89
N LEU A 542 4.45 28.43 -52.83
CA LEU A 542 4.82 27.04 -52.53
C LEU A 542 4.69 26.07 -53.72
N GLY A 543 5.81 25.44 -54.06
CA GLY A 543 5.96 24.31 -54.97
C GLY A 543 6.18 24.65 -56.44
N VAL A 544 6.83 23.74 -57.15
CA VAL A 544 7.26 23.87 -58.56
C VAL A 544 6.23 24.56 -59.47
N HIS A 545 6.56 25.76 -59.93
CA HIS A 545 5.79 26.50 -60.92
C HIS A 545 6.42 26.36 -62.33
N SER A 546 5.77 26.92 -63.35
CA SER A 546 6.07 26.61 -64.76
C SER A 546 6.07 27.80 -65.72
N ASN A 547 5.81 29.01 -65.22
CA ASN A 547 5.87 30.23 -65.99
C ASN A 547 6.79 31.20 -65.24
N ASP A 548 8.00 31.31 -65.74
CA ASP A 548 9.09 32.18 -65.28
C ASP A 548 9.69 32.72 -66.60
N LEU A 549 9.37 33.99 -66.92
CA LEU A 549 9.58 34.55 -68.25
C LEU A 549 11.05 34.94 -68.50
N ASP A 550 11.74 35.41 -67.47
CA ASP A 550 13.10 35.95 -67.51
C ASP A 550 14.15 34.98 -66.90
N GLY A 551 13.71 34.01 -66.10
CA GLY A 551 14.50 32.87 -65.64
C GLY A 551 15.13 33.06 -64.26
N ASP A 552 14.52 33.84 -63.37
CA ASP A 552 15.13 34.33 -62.13
C ASP A 552 14.72 33.59 -60.85
N GLY A 553 13.83 32.59 -60.98
CA GLY A 553 13.29 31.79 -59.86
C GLY A 553 11.85 32.17 -59.49
N CYS A 554 11.42 33.40 -59.74
CA CYS A 554 10.08 33.85 -59.45
C CYS A 554 9.05 33.32 -60.47
N ALA A 555 7.87 32.91 -59.99
CA ALA A 555 6.75 32.70 -60.91
C ALA A 555 6.26 34.04 -61.48
N ASP A 556 5.81 34.07 -62.74
CA ASP A 556 5.21 35.25 -63.40
C ASP A 556 4.05 35.91 -62.60
N MET A 557 3.49 35.24 -61.59
CA MET A 557 2.38 35.77 -60.78
C MET A 557 2.85 36.54 -59.54
N GLU A 558 4.05 36.26 -59.06
CA GLU A 558 4.65 36.86 -57.86
C GLU A 558 5.90 37.68 -58.15
N ASP A 559 6.47 37.51 -59.34
CA ASP A 559 7.50 38.37 -59.88
C ASP A 559 6.98 39.80 -59.97
N ASN A 560 7.81 40.75 -59.53
CA ASN A 560 7.51 42.18 -59.54
C ASN A 560 8.02 42.90 -60.79
N ASP A 561 8.79 42.25 -61.67
CA ASP A 561 9.29 42.77 -62.95
C ASP A 561 9.42 41.60 -63.96
N ILE A 562 8.28 41.18 -64.53
CA ILE A 562 8.17 39.91 -65.30
C ILE A 562 9.07 39.88 -66.55
N ASP A 563 9.56 41.01 -67.04
CA ASP A 563 10.42 41.06 -68.24
C ASP A 563 11.79 41.72 -68.06
N ASP A 564 12.18 42.02 -66.81
CA ASP A 564 13.51 42.53 -66.38
C ASP A 564 13.94 43.77 -67.17
N ASP A 565 13.02 44.71 -67.37
CA ASP A 565 13.26 45.96 -68.09
C ASP A 565 13.59 47.14 -67.15
N GLY A 566 13.46 46.89 -65.84
CA GLY A 566 13.72 47.84 -64.77
C GLY A 566 12.51 48.69 -64.37
N LEU A 567 11.31 48.38 -64.88
CA LEU A 567 10.04 48.93 -64.45
C LEU A 567 9.18 47.84 -63.81
N SER A 568 8.68 48.06 -62.59
CA SER A 568 7.89 47.03 -61.92
C SER A 568 6.54 46.80 -62.60
N ASN A 569 5.99 45.59 -62.50
CA ASN A 569 4.66 45.24 -62.96
C ASN A 569 3.57 46.19 -62.44
N GLU A 570 3.71 46.71 -61.22
CA GLU A 570 2.79 47.70 -60.66
C GLU A 570 2.95 49.04 -61.36
N ASP A 571 4.19 49.50 -61.53
CA ASP A 571 4.49 50.74 -62.24
C ASP A 571 4.02 50.65 -63.71
N GLU A 572 4.18 49.49 -64.34
CA GLU A 572 3.71 49.24 -65.70
C GLU A 572 2.18 49.23 -65.81
N ASP A 573 1.46 48.69 -64.84
CA ASP A 573 0.00 48.82 -64.77
C ASP A 573 -0.41 50.29 -64.58
N ALA A 574 0.32 51.01 -63.74
CA ALA A 574 0.05 52.40 -63.41
C ALA A 574 0.24 53.30 -64.63
N ILE A 575 1.31 53.10 -65.39
CA ILE A 575 1.59 53.91 -66.58
C ILE A 575 0.97 53.32 -67.85
N GLY A 576 0.55 52.05 -67.85
CA GLY A 576 -0.16 51.34 -68.91
C GLY A 576 0.73 50.63 -69.94
N THR A 577 2.00 50.43 -69.63
CA THR A 577 2.95 49.59 -70.40
C THR A 577 2.62 48.11 -70.24
N ASN A 578 3.27 47.27 -71.04
CA ASN A 578 2.96 45.86 -71.14
C ASN A 578 4.01 45.02 -70.43
N LYS A 579 3.61 44.48 -69.27
CA LYS A 579 4.34 43.61 -68.34
C LYS A 579 5.06 42.37 -68.81
N ARG A 580 5.09 42.16 -70.12
CA ARG A 580 5.72 40.99 -70.75
C ARG A 580 6.47 41.40 -72.01
N ASN A 581 6.68 42.69 -72.18
CA ASN A 581 7.32 43.31 -73.31
C ASN A 581 8.11 44.56 -72.86
N PRO A 582 9.45 44.49 -72.82
CA PRO A 582 10.34 45.50 -72.23
C PRO A 582 10.50 46.80 -73.05
N ASP A 583 9.59 47.09 -73.99
CA ASP A 583 9.58 48.29 -74.87
C ASP A 583 8.18 48.40 -75.49
N SER A 584 7.26 49.02 -74.77
CA SER A 584 5.81 48.96 -75.01
C SER A 584 5.34 49.76 -76.23
N ASP A 585 5.94 50.91 -76.50
CA ASP A 585 5.58 51.76 -77.64
C ASP A 585 6.46 51.54 -78.88
N GLY A 586 7.55 50.78 -78.74
CA GLY A 586 8.42 50.34 -79.82
C GLY A 586 9.30 51.43 -80.39
N ASP A 587 9.61 52.48 -79.62
CA ASP A 587 10.48 53.57 -80.04
C ASP A 587 11.99 53.23 -79.89
N GLY A 588 12.30 52.19 -79.11
CA GLY A 588 13.63 51.63 -78.91
C GLY A 588 14.34 52.07 -77.62
N ARG A 589 13.64 52.69 -76.67
CA ARG A 589 14.02 52.73 -75.25
C ARG A 589 13.20 51.70 -74.46
N GLU A 590 13.83 51.06 -73.48
CA GLU A 590 13.13 50.17 -72.53
C GLU A 590 12.24 51.01 -71.60
N ASP A 591 11.10 50.46 -71.16
CA ASP A 591 10.05 51.23 -70.48
C ASP A 591 10.58 51.82 -69.17
N GLY A 592 11.34 51.04 -68.39
CA GLY A 592 12.01 51.52 -67.16
C GLY A 592 13.05 52.63 -67.35
N SER A 593 13.47 52.88 -68.59
CA SER A 593 14.40 53.94 -68.96
C SER A 593 13.75 55.09 -69.73
N ASP A 594 12.48 54.99 -70.11
CA ASP A 594 11.75 56.02 -70.87
C ASP A 594 10.91 56.92 -69.96
N ALA A 595 10.95 58.23 -70.19
CA ALA A 595 10.12 59.18 -69.44
C ALA A 595 8.66 59.17 -69.91
N PHE A 596 8.39 58.71 -71.13
CA PHE A 596 7.05 58.56 -71.70
C PHE A 596 6.90 57.20 -72.44
N PRO A 597 6.94 56.07 -71.71
CA PRO A 597 7.00 54.70 -72.28
C PRO A 597 5.82 54.26 -73.18
N LEU A 598 4.77 55.09 -73.27
CA LEU A 598 3.58 54.83 -74.10
C LEU A 598 3.41 55.80 -75.27
N ASP A 599 4.22 56.85 -75.33
CA ASP A 599 4.15 57.84 -76.38
C ASP A 599 5.43 57.83 -77.19
N SER A 600 5.42 57.05 -78.27
CA SER A 600 6.52 56.97 -79.24
C SER A 600 6.98 58.31 -79.87
N SER A 601 6.38 59.45 -79.51
CA SER A 601 6.78 60.79 -79.90
C SER A 601 7.44 61.63 -78.80
N GLU A 602 7.42 61.20 -77.54
CA GLU A 602 8.04 61.82 -76.37
C GLU A 602 8.93 60.78 -75.68
N TRP A 603 10.12 61.14 -75.21
CA TRP A 603 11.03 60.18 -74.54
C TRP A 603 11.93 60.84 -73.48
N LEU A 604 11.71 62.14 -73.25
CA LEU A 604 12.54 62.97 -72.40
C LEU A 604 11.70 64.10 -71.80
N ASP A 605 11.82 64.26 -70.49
CA ASP A 605 11.28 65.35 -69.70
C ASP A 605 12.46 66.11 -69.09
N SER A 606 12.82 67.26 -69.68
CA SER A 606 14.09 67.93 -69.39
C SER A 606 14.09 68.68 -68.07
N ASP A 607 12.94 69.15 -67.59
CA ASP A 607 12.78 69.85 -66.32
C ASP A 607 11.99 69.06 -65.26
N GLY A 608 11.40 67.93 -65.65
CA GLY A 608 10.93 66.90 -64.74
C GLY A 608 9.52 67.16 -64.21
N ASP A 609 8.66 67.84 -64.98
CA ASP A 609 7.31 68.22 -64.54
C ASP A 609 6.19 67.35 -65.09
N GLY A 610 6.54 66.24 -65.75
CA GLY A 610 5.60 65.27 -66.30
C GLY A 610 5.02 65.66 -67.66
N CYS A 611 5.45 66.80 -68.24
CA CYS A 611 5.06 67.22 -69.58
C CYS A 611 6.19 66.96 -70.58
N GLY A 612 5.88 66.21 -71.65
CA GLY A 612 6.88 65.89 -72.68
C GLY A 612 7.46 67.15 -73.31
N ASP A 613 8.78 67.18 -73.45
CA ASP A 613 9.54 68.31 -74.01
C ASP A 613 8.94 68.84 -75.32
N ASN A 614 8.24 68.02 -76.13
CA ASN A 614 7.68 68.47 -77.41
C ASN A 614 6.29 69.12 -77.31
N ILE A 615 5.54 69.01 -76.21
CA ILE A 615 4.21 69.62 -76.04
C ILE A 615 4.14 70.71 -74.96
N ASP A 616 5.07 70.70 -74.01
CA ASP A 616 5.08 71.65 -72.91
C ASP A 616 5.24 73.12 -73.38
N GLN A 617 4.40 74.01 -72.84
CA GLN A 617 4.48 75.46 -73.08
C GLN A 617 5.59 76.12 -72.26
N PHE A 618 6.07 75.48 -71.21
CA PHE A 618 7.04 75.99 -70.25
C PHE A 618 8.20 75.03 -69.97
N VAL A 619 8.80 74.49 -71.05
CA VAL A 619 9.88 73.45 -71.13
C VAL A 619 11.09 73.53 -70.17
N PHE A 620 11.21 74.57 -69.34
CA PHE A 620 12.24 74.66 -68.29
C PHE A 620 11.72 75.20 -66.95
N ASP A 621 10.40 75.35 -66.80
CA ASP A 621 9.74 75.72 -65.55
C ASP A 621 8.94 74.54 -65.05
N ALA A 622 9.61 73.74 -64.23
CA ALA A 622 9.11 72.47 -63.74
C ALA A 622 7.85 72.53 -62.83
N ASN A 623 7.17 73.67 -62.75
CA ASN A 623 6.01 73.90 -61.88
C ASN A 623 4.75 74.31 -62.65
N GLU A 624 4.76 74.35 -63.99
CA GLU A 624 3.60 74.86 -64.73
C GLU A 624 3.48 74.26 -66.13
N CYS A 625 2.46 73.42 -66.35
CA CYS A 625 2.00 73.05 -67.68
C CYS A 625 0.74 73.84 -68.07
N THR A 626 -0.24 74.00 -67.13
CA THR A 626 -1.54 74.73 -67.26
C THR A 626 -2.12 75.19 -65.88
N ASP A 627 -3.23 75.95 -65.87
CA ASP A 627 -4.01 76.43 -64.69
C ASP A 627 -5.53 76.34 -65.03
N THR A 628 -6.26 75.44 -64.39
CA THR A 628 -7.57 74.89 -64.82
C THR A 628 -8.78 75.53 -64.13
N ASP A 629 -8.73 75.82 -62.83
CA ASP A 629 -9.86 76.38 -62.08
C ASP A 629 -9.75 77.88 -61.76
N GLU A 630 -8.65 78.51 -62.20
CA GLU A 630 -8.39 79.95 -62.12
C GLU A 630 -8.36 80.51 -60.68
N ASP A 631 -8.04 79.69 -59.68
CA ASP A 631 -7.97 80.11 -58.26
C ASP A 631 -6.72 80.98 -57.95
N GLY A 632 -5.71 80.92 -58.82
CA GLY A 632 -4.44 81.65 -58.75
C GLY A 632 -3.22 80.81 -58.40
N VAL A 633 -3.38 79.48 -58.27
CA VAL A 633 -2.34 78.44 -58.17
C VAL A 633 -2.43 77.59 -59.44
N GLY A 634 -1.31 77.37 -60.14
CA GLY A 634 -1.31 76.55 -61.37
C GLY A 634 -1.50 75.07 -61.08
N ASP A 635 -2.00 74.30 -62.06
CA ASP A 635 -2.47 72.91 -61.88
C ASP A 635 -1.43 71.99 -61.24
N ASN A 636 -0.15 72.17 -61.58
CA ASN A 636 0.94 71.33 -61.08
C ASN A 636 1.31 71.64 -59.61
N LYS A 637 0.83 72.77 -59.07
CA LYS A 637 1.10 73.24 -57.70
C LYS A 637 -0.15 73.26 -56.82
N ASP A 638 -1.32 73.18 -57.44
CA ASP A 638 -2.59 73.10 -56.74
C ASP A 638 -2.86 71.64 -56.36
N ALA A 639 -3.06 71.38 -55.06
CA ALA A 639 -3.43 70.04 -54.60
C ALA A 639 -4.85 69.64 -55.04
N PHE A 640 -5.70 70.62 -55.34
CA PHE A 640 -7.06 70.41 -55.82
C PHE A 640 -7.38 71.30 -57.04
N PRO A 641 -6.77 71.05 -58.22
CA PRO A 641 -6.83 71.91 -59.43
C PRO A 641 -8.21 72.14 -60.09
N ALA A 642 -9.27 71.65 -59.45
CA ALA A 642 -10.65 71.75 -59.90
C ALA A 642 -11.60 72.29 -58.81
N ASP A 643 -11.12 72.55 -57.59
CA ASP A 643 -11.92 73.05 -56.46
C ASP A 643 -11.41 74.42 -55.98
N GLU A 644 -12.12 75.47 -56.37
CA GLU A 644 -11.81 76.86 -56.00
C GLU A 644 -11.75 77.15 -54.48
N ASN A 645 -12.08 76.19 -53.60
CA ASN A 645 -12.08 76.35 -52.14
C ASN A 645 -10.95 75.60 -51.42
N GLU A 646 -10.20 74.73 -52.09
CA GLU A 646 -9.09 73.98 -51.52
C GLU A 646 -7.89 74.13 -52.46
N TRP A 647 -6.74 74.53 -51.94
CA TRP A 647 -5.53 74.80 -52.76
C TRP A 647 -4.25 74.22 -52.14
N SER A 648 -4.38 73.60 -50.97
CA SER A 648 -3.27 73.13 -50.13
C SER A 648 -3.72 71.88 -49.38
N ASP A 649 -2.85 70.89 -49.42
CA ASP A 649 -2.94 69.61 -48.72
C ASP A 649 -1.55 69.42 -48.08
N LEU A 650 -1.38 69.93 -46.86
CA LEU A 650 -0.08 70.09 -46.24
C LEU A 650 0.57 68.74 -45.91
N ASP A 651 -0.24 67.74 -45.59
CA ASP A 651 0.19 66.41 -45.22
C ASP A 651 -0.09 65.34 -46.28
N GLY A 652 -0.91 65.63 -47.29
CA GLY A 652 -1.01 64.86 -48.52
C GLY A 652 -2.03 63.72 -48.47
N ASP A 653 -3.05 63.80 -47.61
CA ASP A 653 -4.08 62.76 -47.46
C ASP A 653 -5.28 62.91 -48.41
N GLY A 654 -5.27 63.95 -49.25
CA GLY A 654 -6.34 64.23 -50.19
C GLY A 654 -7.56 64.91 -49.58
N ILE A 655 -7.49 65.37 -48.33
CA ILE A 655 -8.47 66.25 -47.70
C ILE A 655 -7.82 67.64 -47.59
N GLY A 656 -8.45 68.65 -48.21
CA GLY A 656 -7.86 70.00 -48.19
C GLY A 656 -7.76 70.57 -46.77
N ASP A 657 -6.70 71.34 -46.51
CA ASP A 657 -6.38 71.92 -45.19
C ASP A 657 -7.56 72.66 -44.54
N ASN A 658 -8.55 73.14 -45.32
CA ASN A 658 -9.71 73.85 -44.79
C ASN A 658 -10.85 72.93 -44.32
N ALA A 659 -10.83 71.65 -44.71
CA ALA A 659 -11.79 70.61 -44.35
C ALA A 659 -11.22 69.60 -43.33
N ASP A 660 -9.90 69.50 -43.22
CA ASP A 660 -9.19 68.56 -42.35
C ASP A 660 -9.18 69.00 -40.86
N ASP A 661 -9.47 68.07 -39.94
CA ASP A 661 -9.39 68.24 -38.48
C ASP A 661 -7.94 68.01 -37.95
N CYS A 662 -7.05 67.39 -38.73
CA CYS A 662 -5.64 67.15 -38.47
C CYS A 662 -4.66 67.64 -39.58
N PRO A 663 -4.66 68.93 -39.98
CA PRO A 663 -3.98 69.45 -41.20
C PRO A 663 -2.45 69.41 -41.26
N GLU A 664 -1.77 68.79 -40.30
CA GLU A 664 -0.32 68.63 -40.28
C GLU A 664 0.10 67.15 -40.28
N VAL A 665 -0.87 66.22 -40.26
CA VAL A 665 -0.65 64.78 -40.09
C VAL A 665 -1.67 63.99 -40.92
N ALA A 666 -1.19 63.43 -42.03
CA ALA A 666 -2.00 62.71 -42.99
C ALA A 666 -2.84 61.62 -42.34
N GLY A 667 -4.13 61.59 -42.66
CA GLY A 667 -5.07 60.69 -42.05
C GLY A 667 -6.31 60.42 -42.88
N TYR A 668 -6.84 59.22 -42.78
CA TYR A 668 -8.04 58.82 -43.54
C TYR A 668 -9.25 58.58 -42.64
N SER A 669 -9.13 58.88 -41.34
CA SER A 669 -10.22 58.63 -40.42
C SER A 669 -11.43 59.47 -40.79
N THR A 670 -12.61 58.91 -40.59
CA THR A 670 -13.88 59.61 -40.81
C THR A 670 -14.30 60.41 -39.59
N HIS A 671 -13.66 60.15 -38.44
CA HIS A 671 -13.89 60.83 -37.19
C HIS A 671 -12.66 60.77 -36.26
N PRO A 672 -11.99 61.90 -35.98
CA PRO A 672 -12.13 63.24 -36.59
C PRO A 672 -11.57 63.26 -38.03
N LEU A 673 -12.25 63.93 -38.97
CA LEU A 673 -11.97 63.80 -40.41
C LEU A 673 -10.52 64.22 -40.74
N GLY A 674 -9.75 63.35 -41.41
CA GLY A 674 -8.36 63.65 -41.82
C GLY A 674 -7.29 63.35 -40.75
N CYS A 675 -7.66 62.74 -39.63
CA CYS A 675 -6.68 62.29 -38.63
C CYS A 675 -6.17 60.86 -38.89
N PRO A 676 -4.95 60.50 -38.42
CA PRO A 676 -4.40 59.15 -38.56
C PRO A 676 -5.34 58.10 -37.98
N ASP A 677 -5.53 57.04 -38.75
CA ASP A 677 -6.35 55.86 -38.41
C ASP A 677 -5.57 54.67 -38.98
N ARG A 678 -4.90 53.97 -38.08
CA ARG A 678 -3.85 53.01 -38.44
C ARG A 678 -4.42 51.65 -38.87
N ASP A 679 -5.58 51.27 -38.38
CA ASP A 679 -6.24 50.00 -38.72
C ASP A 679 -7.39 50.18 -39.73
N GLY A 680 -7.83 51.41 -39.97
CA GLY A 680 -8.74 51.77 -41.05
C GLY A 680 -10.21 51.53 -40.73
N ASP A 681 -10.59 51.47 -39.46
CA ASP A 681 -11.98 51.27 -39.02
C ASP A 681 -12.85 52.55 -39.16
N GLY A 682 -12.20 53.69 -39.39
CA GLY A 682 -12.80 55.01 -39.56
C GLY A 682 -12.74 55.92 -38.34
N VAL A 683 -12.14 55.48 -37.22
CA VAL A 683 -11.93 56.21 -35.97
C VAL A 683 -10.45 56.60 -35.84
N GLY A 684 -10.17 57.87 -35.54
CA GLY A 684 -8.78 58.33 -35.47
C GLY A 684 -8.04 57.81 -34.23
N ASP A 685 -6.76 57.46 -34.40
CA ASP A 685 -5.82 56.91 -33.39
C ASP A 685 -5.87 57.65 -32.03
N GLU A 686 -6.15 58.95 -32.01
CA GLU A 686 -6.21 59.75 -30.77
C GLU A 686 -7.42 59.47 -29.89
N ILE A 687 -8.51 58.96 -30.49
CA ILE A 687 -9.77 58.67 -29.80
C ILE A 687 -10.12 57.18 -29.84
N ASP A 688 -9.32 56.38 -30.53
CA ASP A 688 -9.42 54.94 -30.60
C ASP A 688 -8.73 54.28 -29.38
N ALA A 689 -9.44 53.37 -28.71
CA ALA A 689 -8.89 52.59 -27.59
C ALA A 689 -7.94 51.47 -28.05
N PHE A 690 -8.13 50.96 -29.27
CA PHE A 690 -7.33 49.93 -29.93
C PHE A 690 -6.87 50.36 -31.33
N PRO A 691 -5.94 51.32 -31.45
CA PRO A 691 -5.50 51.90 -32.74
C PRO A 691 -4.67 50.96 -33.64
N ASN A 692 -4.78 49.65 -33.50
CA ASN A 692 -4.18 48.68 -34.41
C ASN A 692 -5.14 47.51 -34.72
N ASP A 693 -6.41 47.60 -34.31
CA ASP A 693 -7.40 46.54 -34.45
C ASP A 693 -8.66 47.10 -35.11
N SER A 694 -8.83 46.81 -36.40
CA SER A 694 -9.92 47.38 -37.19
C SER A 694 -11.32 46.94 -36.76
N ASP A 695 -11.41 45.92 -35.89
CA ASP A 695 -12.67 45.41 -35.38
C ASP A 695 -13.02 46.00 -34.00
N GLU A 696 -12.13 46.76 -33.35
CA GLU A 696 -12.29 47.29 -31.99
C GLU A 696 -11.89 48.76 -31.87
N TRP A 697 -12.77 49.63 -31.37
CA TRP A 697 -12.49 51.07 -31.23
C TRP A 697 -12.81 51.66 -29.85
N SER A 698 -13.37 50.84 -28.95
CA SER A 698 -13.91 51.28 -27.65
C SER A 698 -13.64 50.24 -26.58
N ASP A 699 -13.22 50.70 -25.40
CA ASP A 699 -12.99 49.94 -24.17
C ASP A 699 -13.74 50.65 -23.03
N GLN A 700 -14.97 50.23 -22.75
CA GLN A 700 -15.86 50.95 -21.83
C GLN A 700 -15.44 50.79 -20.37
N ASP A 701 -14.93 49.61 -19.98
CA ASP A 701 -14.60 49.28 -18.59
C ASP A 701 -13.09 49.28 -18.27
N GLY A 702 -12.23 49.27 -19.29
CA GLY A 702 -10.80 49.48 -19.18
C GLY A 702 -9.99 48.21 -18.92
N ASP A 703 -10.49 47.04 -19.26
CA ASP A 703 -9.78 45.77 -19.06
C ASP A 703 -8.78 45.42 -20.17
N GLY A 704 -8.84 46.15 -21.29
CA GLY A 704 -7.96 45.95 -22.45
C GLY A 704 -8.48 44.94 -23.47
N PHE A 705 -9.73 44.51 -23.39
CA PHE A 705 -10.48 43.86 -24.47
C PHE A 705 -11.47 44.86 -25.08
N GLY A 706 -11.69 44.77 -26.40
CA GLY A 706 -12.56 45.71 -27.11
C GLY A 706 -14.04 45.36 -26.97
N ASP A 707 -14.89 46.39 -26.86
CA ASP A 707 -16.33 46.26 -26.60
C ASP A 707 -17.07 45.40 -27.66
N ASN A 708 -16.54 45.20 -28.87
CA ASN A 708 -17.21 44.43 -29.92
C ASN A 708 -16.93 42.92 -29.83
N GLY A 709 -15.80 42.53 -29.26
CA GLY A 709 -15.33 41.16 -29.06
C GLY A 709 -15.51 40.68 -27.60
N ASP A 710 -15.65 41.61 -26.67
CA ASP A 710 -15.95 41.37 -25.27
C ASP A 710 -17.43 40.96 -25.07
N LEU A 711 -17.66 39.81 -24.42
CA LEU A 711 -19.00 39.34 -24.05
C LEU A 711 -19.61 40.09 -22.85
N PHE A 712 -18.79 40.76 -22.04
CA PHE A 712 -19.15 41.53 -20.85
C PHE A 712 -18.54 42.96 -20.84
N PRO A 713 -18.84 43.80 -21.83
CA PRO A 713 -18.22 45.13 -22.06
C PRO A 713 -18.57 46.22 -21.03
N GLU A 714 -19.05 45.86 -19.85
CA GLU A 714 -19.21 46.76 -18.71
C GLU A 714 -18.57 46.20 -17.41
N ASN A 715 -17.86 45.07 -17.49
CA ASN A 715 -17.25 44.36 -16.39
C ASN A 715 -15.75 44.12 -16.61
N GLU A 716 -14.91 44.98 -16.01
CA GLU A 716 -13.45 44.97 -16.14
C GLU A 716 -12.71 43.66 -15.74
N SER A 717 -13.46 42.66 -15.28
CA SER A 717 -12.95 41.38 -14.78
C SER A 717 -13.54 40.19 -15.52
N GLU A 718 -14.30 40.36 -16.61
CA GLU A 718 -14.93 39.31 -17.41
C GLU A 718 -14.90 39.72 -18.88
N TRP A 719 -14.36 38.88 -19.77
CA TRP A 719 -14.29 39.19 -21.21
C TRP A 719 -14.68 38.02 -22.14
N PHE A 720 -14.72 36.80 -21.62
CA PHE A 720 -14.98 35.57 -22.38
C PHE A 720 -15.81 34.58 -21.55
N ASP A 721 -16.66 33.80 -22.21
CA ASP A 721 -17.55 32.79 -21.61
C ASP A 721 -17.55 31.56 -22.53
N SER A 722 -16.74 30.56 -22.18
CA SER A 722 -16.42 29.39 -22.99
C SER A 722 -17.56 28.37 -23.05
N ASP A 723 -18.39 28.27 -22.01
CA ASP A 723 -19.48 27.30 -21.91
C ASP A 723 -20.89 27.92 -21.99
N ASN A 724 -20.94 29.25 -22.08
CA ASN A 724 -22.11 30.08 -22.32
C ASN A 724 -23.15 30.02 -21.19
N ASP A 725 -22.69 29.96 -19.95
CA ASP A 725 -23.52 29.87 -18.75
C ASP A 725 -23.80 31.23 -18.07
N SER A 726 -23.26 32.31 -18.63
CA SER A 726 -23.34 33.71 -18.19
C SER A 726 -22.44 34.13 -17.04
N PHE A 727 -21.47 33.29 -16.63
CA PHE A 727 -20.33 33.69 -15.82
C PHE A 727 -19.06 33.71 -16.70
N GLY A 728 -18.27 34.78 -16.63
CA GLY A 728 -17.04 34.86 -17.43
C GLY A 728 -15.96 33.89 -16.93
N ASP A 729 -15.20 33.28 -17.84
CA ASP A 729 -14.17 32.25 -17.59
C ASP A 729 -13.15 32.61 -16.50
N ASN A 730 -12.87 33.90 -16.35
CA ASN A 730 -11.90 34.46 -15.42
C ASN A 730 -12.48 34.71 -14.02
N SER A 731 -13.80 34.64 -13.85
CA SER A 731 -14.51 34.63 -12.56
C SER A 731 -15.19 33.28 -12.28
N ASP A 732 -15.29 32.40 -13.27
CA ASP A 732 -15.85 31.07 -13.19
C ASP A 732 -14.80 30.04 -12.68
N ALA A 733 -15.17 29.26 -11.66
CA ALA A 733 -14.32 28.19 -11.13
C ALA A 733 -14.24 26.96 -12.07
N PHE A 734 -15.24 26.76 -12.94
CA PHE A 734 -15.34 25.70 -13.94
C PHE A 734 -15.71 26.24 -15.34
N PRO A 735 -14.81 26.98 -16.02
CA PRO A 735 -15.10 27.70 -17.27
C PRO A 735 -15.58 26.87 -18.48
N LEU A 736 -15.63 25.55 -18.37
CA LEU A 736 -16.03 24.63 -19.45
C LEU A 736 -17.28 23.82 -19.09
N ASN A 737 -17.87 24.03 -17.91
CA ASN A 737 -19.03 23.32 -17.42
C ASN A 737 -20.18 24.27 -17.09
N SER A 738 -21.09 24.44 -18.05
CA SER A 738 -22.19 25.40 -17.97
C SER A 738 -23.26 25.15 -16.89
N SER A 739 -23.01 24.20 -15.98
CA SER A 739 -23.85 23.87 -14.83
C SER A 739 -23.19 24.17 -13.50
N GLU A 740 -21.91 24.57 -13.48
CA GLU A 740 -21.11 24.83 -12.30
C GLU A 740 -20.28 26.09 -12.53
N TRP A 741 -20.45 27.12 -11.70
CA TRP A 741 -19.74 28.39 -11.86
C TRP A 741 -19.00 28.84 -10.59
N LEU A 742 -19.26 28.17 -9.46
CA LEU A 742 -18.76 28.55 -8.13
C LEU A 742 -18.29 27.29 -7.39
N ASP A 743 -17.14 27.42 -6.72
CA ASP A 743 -16.58 26.43 -5.79
C ASP A 743 -16.28 27.16 -4.47
N THR A 744 -17.20 27.05 -3.50
CA THR A 744 -17.16 27.86 -2.28
C THR A 744 -16.04 27.42 -1.32
N ASP A 745 -15.65 26.15 -1.29
CA ASP A 745 -14.63 25.63 -0.37
C ASP A 745 -13.33 25.15 -1.02
N GLY A 746 -13.28 25.09 -2.35
CA GLY A 746 -12.08 24.90 -3.15
C GLY A 746 -11.66 23.45 -3.32
N ASP A 747 -12.60 22.50 -3.27
CA ASP A 747 -12.33 21.07 -3.40
C ASP A 747 -12.35 20.55 -4.85
N GLY A 748 -12.76 21.40 -5.80
CA GLY A 748 -12.84 21.07 -7.22
C GLY A 748 -14.16 20.42 -7.65
N VAL A 749 -15.19 20.42 -6.80
CA VAL A 749 -16.58 20.09 -7.15
C VAL A 749 -17.42 21.36 -7.05
N GLY A 750 -18.21 21.64 -8.10
CA GLY A 750 -19.00 22.87 -8.13
C GLY A 750 -20.19 22.83 -7.17
N ASP A 751 -20.52 24.00 -6.62
CA ASP A 751 -21.57 24.23 -5.61
C ASP A 751 -22.96 23.64 -5.99
N ASN A 752 -23.27 23.46 -7.28
CA ASN A 752 -24.57 22.90 -7.69
C ASN A 752 -24.60 21.37 -7.67
N SER A 753 -23.44 20.72 -7.70
CA SER A 753 -23.28 19.26 -7.58
C SER A 753 -22.78 18.83 -6.20
N ASP A 754 -22.15 19.74 -5.46
CA ASP A 754 -21.61 19.50 -4.14
C ASP A 754 -22.72 19.49 -3.06
N ALA A 755 -22.81 18.37 -2.33
CA ALA A 755 -23.73 18.21 -1.21
C ALA A 755 -23.30 19.02 0.04
N PHE A 756 -22.02 19.36 0.17
CA PHE A 756 -21.40 20.03 1.31
C PHE A 756 -20.53 21.22 0.93
N VAL A 757 -21.13 22.19 0.23
CA VAL A 757 -20.63 23.50 -0.25
C VAL A 757 -19.71 24.34 0.68
N ASN A 758 -19.47 23.97 1.93
CA ASN A 758 -18.54 24.68 2.82
C ASN A 758 -17.51 23.76 3.51
N ASP A 759 -17.47 22.49 3.14
CA ASP A 759 -16.57 21.48 3.69
C ASP A 759 -15.79 20.79 2.57
N SER A 760 -14.62 21.35 2.25
CA SER A 760 -13.72 20.85 1.19
C SER A 760 -13.23 19.39 1.35
N SER A 761 -13.64 18.70 2.41
CA SER A 761 -13.34 17.28 2.62
C SER A 761 -14.51 16.36 2.27
N GLU A 762 -15.69 16.89 1.97
CA GLU A 762 -16.90 16.15 1.67
C GLU A 762 -17.61 16.78 0.47
N TRP A 763 -18.01 15.97 -0.52
CA TRP A 763 -18.71 16.50 -1.70
C TRP A 763 -19.93 15.67 -2.12
N LEU A 764 -20.07 14.46 -1.57
CA LEU A 764 -21.11 13.50 -1.91
C LEU A 764 -21.79 12.98 -0.63
N ASP A 765 -23.12 12.90 -0.66
CA ASP A 765 -23.97 12.34 0.38
C ASP A 765 -24.87 11.29 -0.28
N SER A 766 -24.38 10.05 -0.36
CA SER A 766 -24.97 9.00 -1.20
C SER A 766 -26.33 8.52 -0.68
N ASP A 767 -26.62 8.66 0.62
CA ASP A 767 -27.89 8.25 1.22
C ASP A 767 -28.75 9.38 1.82
N ALA A 768 -28.25 10.62 1.73
CA ALA A 768 -28.91 11.87 2.10
C ALA A 768 -29.20 12.02 3.60
N ASP A 769 -28.33 11.52 4.47
CA ASP A 769 -28.47 11.65 5.93
C ASP A 769 -27.75 12.86 6.54
N GLY A 770 -26.94 13.56 5.72
CA GLY A 770 -26.19 14.75 6.10
C GLY A 770 -24.78 14.47 6.64
N CYS A 771 -24.29 13.25 6.50
CA CYS A 771 -22.90 12.86 6.67
C CYS A 771 -22.26 12.66 5.29
N GLY A 772 -21.04 13.16 5.11
CA GLY A 772 -20.37 13.09 3.82
C GLY A 772 -19.67 11.75 3.62
N ASP A 773 -19.76 11.21 2.40
CA ASP A 773 -19.28 9.87 2.04
C ASP A 773 -17.80 9.63 2.37
N ASN A 774 -16.95 10.65 2.44
CA ASN A 774 -15.51 10.46 2.74
C ASN A 774 -15.24 10.26 4.23
N SER A 775 -16.09 10.80 5.11
CA SER A 775 -16.02 10.61 6.55
C SER A 775 -17.02 9.56 7.05
N ASP A 776 -18.03 9.23 6.26
CA ASP A 776 -19.05 8.26 6.60
C ASP A 776 -18.52 6.82 6.49
N VAL A 777 -18.59 6.08 7.60
CA VAL A 777 -18.23 4.65 7.62
C VAL A 777 -19.25 3.80 6.88
N TRP A 778 -20.50 4.27 6.75
CA TRP A 778 -21.58 3.66 5.98
C TRP A 778 -22.24 4.64 5.01
N PRO A 779 -21.58 5.01 3.90
CA PRO A 779 -22.08 5.99 2.91
C PRO A 779 -23.41 5.64 2.21
N ASN A 780 -24.02 4.49 2.52
CA ASN A 780 -25.28 4.06 1.91
C ASN A 780 -26.35 3.66 2.95
N ASP A 781 -26.07 3.82 4.24
CA ASP A 781 -27.02 3.61 5.33
C ASP A 781 -27.31 4.92 6.08
N ALA A 782 -28.37 5.61 5.63
CA ALA A 782 -28.81 6.91 6.15
C ALA A 782 -29.21 6.95 7.64
N SER A 783 -28.99 5.86 8.37
CA SER A 783 -29.08 5.86 9.81
C SER A 783 -27.73 6.09 10.48
N GLU A 784 -26.63 5.57 9.94
CA GLU A 784 -25.35 5.42 10.64
C GLU A 784 -24.22 6.21 9.97
N CYS A 785 -23.65 7.20 10.68
CA CYS A 785 -22.50 7.96 10.15
C CYS A 785 -21.14 7.59 10.75
N SER A 786 -21.11 6.92 11.90
CA SER A 786 -19.90 6.86 12.75
C SER A 786 -19.82 5.55 13.53
N ASP A 787 -18.60 5.05 13.65
CA ASP A 787 -18.21 3.92 14.49
C ASP A 787 -17.07 4.36 15.40
N ARG A 788 -17.38 4.75 16.64
CA ARG A 788 -16.37 5.38 17.50
C ARG A 788 -15.37 4.38 18.08
N ASP A 789 -15.77 3.13 18.27
CA ASP A 789 -14.92 2.10 18.87
C ASP A 789 -14.42 1.05 17.87
N TYR A 790 -14.85 1.14 16.62
CA TYR A 790 -14.41 0.36 15.46
C TYR A 790 -14.79 -1.12 15.56
N ASP A 791 -15.96 -1.43 16.11
CA ASP A 791 -16.48 -2.80 16.19
C ASP A 791 -17.42 -3.21 15.03
N GLY A 792 -17.73 -2.28 14.13
CA GLY A 792 -18.55 -2.53 12.95
C GLY A 792 -20.06 -2.51 13.22
N VAL A 793 -20.49 -2.02 14.38
CA VAL A 793 -21.88 -1.61 14.64
C VAL A 793 -21.90 -0.09 14.77
N GLY A 794 -22.73 0.59 13.99
CA GLY A 794 -22.76 2.05 14.03
C GLY A 794 -23.28 2.61 15.36
N ASP A 795 -22.77 3.78 15.75
CA ASP A 795 -23.01 4.45 17.03
C ASP A 795 -24.50 4.63 17.36
N ASN A 796 -25.39 4.69 16.37
CA ASN A 796 -26.82 4.89 16.60
C ASN A 796 -27.50 3.59 17.06
N THR A 797 -27.07 2.46 16.48
CA THR A 797 -27.61 1.12 16.75
C THR A 797 -26.94 0.51 17.95
N ASP A 798 -25.69 0.89 18.20
CA ASP A 798 -24.89 0.41 19.31
C ASP A 798 -25.42 0.92 20.67
N ALA A 799 -25.73 -0.03 21.56
CA ALA A 799 -26.13 0.25 22.93
C ALA A 799 -24.97 0.77 23.81
N PHE A 800 -23.71 0.51 23.44
CA PHE A 800 -22.50 0.99 24.10
C PHE A 800 -21.42 1.49 23.11
N PRO A 801 -21.64 2.66 22.45
CA PRO A 801 -20.79 3.23 21.38
C PRO A 801 -19.35 3.63 21.73
N ASP A 802 -18.84 3.24 22.90
CA ASP A 802 -17.47 3.52 23.34
C ASP A 802 -16.74 2.21 23.76
N SER A 803 -17.33 1.05 23.48
CA SER A 803 -16.88 -0.26 23.90
C SER A 803 -17.03 -1.30 22.79
N ALA A 804 -15.95 -1.50 22.03
CA ALA A 804 -15.85 -2.46 20.92
C ALA A 804 -16.07 -3.96 21.27
N TYR A 805 -16.41 -4.24 22.52
CA TYR A 805 -16.68 -5.56 23.03
C TYR A 805 -18.15 -5.76 23.38
N GLU A 806 -18.98 -4.71 23.44
CA GLU A 806 -20.38 -4.77 23.90
C GLU A 806 -21.23 -3.87 23.01
N TRP A 807 -22.16 -4.42 22.22
CA TRP A 807 -22.99 -3.62 21.32
C TRP A 807 -24.51 -3.81 21.49
N LEU A 808 -24.90 -4.76 22.34
CA LEU A 808 -26.30 -5.13 22.57
C LEU A 808 -26.63 -5.11 24.08
N ASP A 809 -27.78 -4.52 24.42
CA ASP A 809 -28.41 -4.58 25.76
C ASP A 809 -29.84 -5.10 25.59
N SER A 810 -29.98 -6.43 25.56
CA SER A 810 -31.21 -7.12 25.17
C SER A 810 -32.38 -6.90 26.14
N ASP A 811 -32.14 -6.53 27.40
CA ASP A 811 -33.18 -6.23 28.39
C ASP A 811 -33.21 -4.77 28.90
N GLY A 812 -32.28 -3.95 28.42
CA GLY A 812 -32.23 -2.51 28.63
C GLY A 812 -31.89 -2.14 30.07
N ASP A 813 -31.05 -2.92 30.74
CA ASP A 813 -30.70 -2.73 32.14
C ASP A 813 -29.37 -1.98 32.36
N GLY A 814 -28.67 -1.66 31.28
CA GLY A 814 -27.43 -0.91 31.25
C GLY A 814 -26.17 -1.76 31.50
N LEU A 815 -26.27 -3.08 31.39
CA LEU A 815 -25.14 -3.99 31.29
C LEU A 815 -25.27 -4.74 29.95
N GLY A 816 -24.23 -4.73 29.12
CA GLY A 816 -24.35 -5.35 27.79
C GLY A 816 -24.36 -6.88 27.86
N ASP A 817 -24.88 -7.51 26.81
CA ASP A 817 -25.22 -8.93 26.75
C ASP A 817 -24.03 -9.87 27.01
N ASN A 818 -22.79 -9.45 26.76
CA ASN A 818 -21.61 -10.29 27.03
C ASN A 818 -21.09 -10.17 28.46
N ALA A 819 -21.32 -9.03 29.13
CA ALA A 819 -21.09 -8.87 30.56
C ALA A 819 -22.27 -9.36 31.41
N ASP A 820 -23.49 -9.36 30.87
CA ASP A 820 -24.69 -9.79 31.59
C ASP A 820 -24.80 -11.33 31.64
N MET A 821 -24.94 -11.87 32.86
CA MET A 821 -25.14 -13.30 33.02
C MET A 821 -26.54 -13.76 32.62
N PHE A 822 -27.54 -12.87 32.68
CA PHE A 822 -28.93 -13.07 32.27
C PHE A 822 -29.39 -11.97 31.31
N PRO A 823 -28.91 -11.94 30.05
CA PRO A 823 -29.14 -10.86 29.07
C PRO A 823 -30.59 -10.52 28.69
N PHE A 824 -31.57 -11.26 29.22
CA PHE A 824 -32.99 -11.09 28.89
C PHE A 824 -33.85 -10.83 30.14
N ASP A 825 -33.24 -10.59 31.29
CA ASP A 825 -33.90 -10.29 32.56
C ASP A 825 -33.27 -9.06 33.24
N LYS A 826 -33.90 -7.91 33.01
CA LYS A 826 -33.56 -6.58 33.54
C LYS A 826 -33.35 -6.48 35.06
N HIS A 827 -33.68 -7.52 35.82
CA HIS A 827 -33.53 -7.58 37.27
C HIS A 827 -32.41 -8.51 37.75
N ALA A 828 -31.63 -9.08 36.82
CA ALA A 828 -30.70 -10.18 37.06
C ALA A 828 -29.38 -9.96 36.29
N LYS A 829 -28.44 -9.20 36.86
CA LYS A 829 -27.17 -8.88 36.19
C LYS A 829 -26.03 -9.88 36.45
N TYR A 830 -25.96 -10.37 37.68
CA TYR A 830 -24.83 -11.12 38.21
C TYR A 830 -25.31 -12.40 38.88
N ASP A 831 -24.54 -13.47 38.72
CA ASP A 831 -24.61 -14.69 39.51
C ASP A 831 -23.19 -15.01 39.98
N SER A 832 -22.93 -14.65 41.23
CA SER A 832 -21.60 -14.63 41.83
C SER A 832 -21.04 -16.02 42.13
N ASP A 833 -21.88 -17.05 42.21
CA ASP A 833 -21.44 -18.42 42.52
C ASP A 833 -21.70 -19.45 41.42
N GLY A 834 -22.34 -19.02 40.33
CA GLY A 834 -22.52 -19.75 39.09
C GLY A 834 -23.58 -20.86 39.20
N ASP A 835 -24.53 -20.75 40.13
CA ASP A 835 -25.58 -21.75 40.33
C ASP A 835 -26.82 -21.54 39.43
N GLY A 836 -26.85 -20.45 38.66
CA GLY A 836 -27.94 -20.09 37.75
C GLY A 836 -29.07 -19.30 38.40
N VAL A 837 -28.93 -18.88 39.67
CA VAL A 837 -29.84 -17.97 40.36
C VAL A 837 -29.20 -16.59 40.47
N PRO A 838 -29.86 -15.51 40.02
CA PRO A 838 -29.27 -14.19 40.10
C PRO A 838 -29.11 -13.72 41.55
N ASP A 839 -28.02 -13.00 41.83
CA ASP A 839 -27.66 -12.48 43.16
C ASP A 839 -28.81 -11.69 43.83
N SER A 840 -29.67 -11.06 43.02
CA SER A 840 -30.82 -10.27 43.50
C SER A 840 -31.94 -11.14 44.10
N SER A 841 -32.00 -12.40 43.69
CA SER A 841 -33.01 -13.39 44.09
C SER A 841 -32.43 -14.53 44.93
N ASP A 842 -31.11 -14.62 45.01
CA ASP A 842 -30.42 -15.58 45.85
C ASP A 842 -30.23 -15.08 47.30
N LEU A 843 -30.56 -15.93 48.26
CA LEU A 843 -30.34 -15.70 49.68
C LEU A 843 -28.88 -15.98 50.10
N PHE A 844 -28.11 -16.71 49.28
CA PHE A 844 -26.73 -17.11 49.55
C PHE A 844 -25.78 -16.92 48.35
N PRO A 845 -25.65 -15.69 47.80
CA PRO A 845 -25.03 -15.35 46.49
C PRO A 845 -23.50 -15.49 46.42
N GLN A 846 -22.93 -16.44 47.15
CA GLN A 846 -21.50 -16.75 47.23
C GLN A 846 -21.27 -18.26 47.47
N TYR A 847 -22.34 -19.06 47.49
CA TYR A 847 -22.34 -20.45 47.90
C TYR A 847 -23.33 -21.26 47.03
N SER A 848 -22.84 -21.73 45.88
CA SER A 848 -23.56 -22.52 44.85
C SER A 848 -24.09 -23.90 45.26
N SER A 849 -24.27 -24.13 46.55
CA SER A 849 -24.83 -25.37 47.11
C SER A 849 -25.92 -25.10 48.16
N MET A 850 -26.43 -23.86 48.21
CA MET A 850 -27.32 -23.36 49.27
C MET A 850 -28.43 -22.44 48.72
N ASP A 851 -29.24 -22.94 47.81
CA ASP A 851 -30.16 -22.11 47.03
C ASP A 851 -31.47 -21.81 47.82
N SER A 852 -31.63 -22.38 49.03
CA SER A 852 -32.83 -22.14 49.85
C SER A 852 -32.66 -22.36 51.36
N LEU A 853 -33.54 -21.72 52.14
CA LEU A 853 -33.74 -22.03 53.57
C LEU A 853 -34.16 -23.49 53.81
N PHE A 854 -34.67 -24.18 52.79
CA PHE A 854 -34.97 -25.61 52.85
C PHE A 854 -33.68 -26.44 52.87
N ASP A 855 -32.62 -26.06 52.15
CA ASP A 855 -31.32 -26.75 52.21
C ASP A 855 -30.60 -26.55 53.53
N VAL A 856 -30.66 -25.34 54.09
CA VAL A 856 -30.22 -25.07 55.47
C VAL A 856 -31.04 -25.92 56.46
N GLY A 857 -32.36 -25.97 56.28
CA GLY A 857 -33.28 -26.77 57.08
C GLY A 857 -33.03 -28.28 56.96
N TRP A 858 -32.70 -28.78 55.77
CA TRP A 858 -32.44 -30.18 55.48
C TRP A 858 -31.07 -30.61 56.03
N ARG A 859 -30.05 -29.75 55.97
CA ARG A 859 -28.74 -29.99 56.59
C ARG A 859 -28.82 -29.95 58.12
N ILE A 860 -29.63 -29.05 58.69
CA ILE A 860 -29.97 -29.06 60.13
C ILE A 860 -30.77 -30.33 60.48
N ALA A 861 -31.72 -30.74 59.64
CA ALA A 861 -32.47 -31.98 59.82
C ALA A 861 -31.60 -33.22 59.70
N LEU A 862 -30.60 -33.26 58.82
CA LEU A 862 -29.61 -34.33 58.70
C LEU A 862 -28.68 -34.38 59.93
N LEU A 863 -28.27 -33.22 60.46
CA LEU A 863 -27.53 -33.12 61.72
C LEU A 863 -28.38 -33.59 62.92
N LEU A 864 -29.66 -33.24 62.95
CA LEU A 864 -30.62 -33.70 63.97
C LEU A 864 -30.98 -35.19 63.80
N MET A 865 -31.01 -35.71 62.57
CA MET A 865 -31.19 -37.14 62.27
C MET A 865 -29.93 -37.95 62.61
N PHE A 866 -28.73 -37.38 62.48
CA PHE A 866 -27.51 -37.98 62.99
C PHE A 866 -27.49 -38.01 64.52
N ALA A 867 -27.92 -36.92 65.18
CA ALA A 867 -28.08 -36.87 66.64
C ALA A 867 -29.21 -37.81 67.14
N GLY A 868 -30.29 -37.95 66.38
CA GLY A 868 -31.42 -38.83 66.65
C GLY A 868 -31.15 -40.31 66.35
N GLY A 869 -30.33 -40.60 65.34
CA GLY A 869 -29.91 -41.95 64.95
C GLY A 869 -29.04 -42.62 66.02
N VAL A 870 -28.24 -41.83 66.75
CA VAL A 870 -27.49 -42.29 67.93
C VAL A 870 -28.42 -42.63 69.11
N LEU A 871 -29.59 -42.00 69.20
CA LEU A 871 -30.60 -42.29 70.23
C LEU A 871 -31.58 -43.41 69.84
N PHE A 872 -31.83 -43.62 68.54
CA PHE A 872 -32.83 -44.57 68.04
C PHE A 872 -32.34 -46.03 67.97
N VAL A 873 -31.03 -46.29 68.02
CA VAL A 873 -30.46 -47.65 68.10
C VAL A 873 -30.77 -48.35 69.45
N ILE A 874 -31.31 -47.63 70.45
CA ILE A 874 -31.57 -48.19 71.80
C ILE A 874 -32.99 -48.76 71.98
N GLN A 875 -33.99 -48.47 71.14
CA GLN A 875 -35.36 -48.99 71.39
C GLN A 875 -36.11 -49.50 70.16
N HIS A 876 -35.99 -50.83 69.95
CA HIS A 876 -37.09 -51.75 69.60
C HIS A 876 -37.95 -51.46 68.35
N ARG A 877 -37.87 -52.27 67.27
CA ARG A 877 -38.64 -53.52 67.03
C ARG A 877 -40.19 -53.39 67.09
N ILE A 878 -40.87 -53.48 65.93
CA ILE A 878 -41.99 -54.41 65.54
C ILE A 878 -43.08 -53.80 64.61
N LYS A 879 -43.28 -54.49 63.46
CA LYS A 879 -44.47 -54.73 62.59
C LYS A 879 -45.14 -53.64 61.71
N SER A 880 -45.34 -54.06 60.46
CA SER A 880 -46.09 -53.58 59.26
C SER A 880 -47.65 -53.56 59.43
N PRO A 881 -48.51 -53.39 58.40
CA PRO A 881 -48.59 -52.50 57.18
C PRO A 881 -50.03 -51.88 56.94
N GLN A 882 -50.20 -50.97 55.94
CA GLN A 882 -51.43 -50.60 55.12
C GLN A 882 -51.29 -49.14 54.61
N ARG A 883 -51.39 -48.73 53.33
CA ARG A 883 -52.35 -48.78 52.16
C ARG A 883 -53.38 -47.61 52.12
N TYR A 884 -53.48 -47.01 50.91
CA TYR A 884 -54.42 -45.98 50.36
C TYR A 884 -53.98 -44.52 50.58
N ASP A 885 -54.10 -43.56 49.65
CA ASP A 885 -54.58 -43.48 48.26
C ASP A 885 -54.04 -42.17 47.61
N GLU A 886 -54.20 -42.09 46.29
CA GLU A 886 -53.90 -41.02 45.33
C GLU A 886 -54.12 -39.55 45.76
N GLN A 887 -53.25 -38.66 45.24
CA GLN A 887 -53.70 -37.42 44.62
C GLN A 887 -52.66 -36.88 43.61
N GLU A 888 -53.06 -36.82 42.34
CA GLU A 888 -52.44 -36.03 41.29
C GLU A 888 -52.41 -34.55 41.68
N GLN A 889 -51.30 -33.86 41.41
CA GLN A 889 -51.31 -32.46 41.02
C GLN A 889 -50.13 -32.18 40.08
N ASN A 890 -50.49 -31.78 38.86
CA ASN A 890 -49.62 -31.18 37.86
C ASN A 890 -48.83 -30.02 38.46
N PHE A 891 -47.50 -30.00 38.25
CA PHE A 891 -46.78 -28.76 38.02
C PHE A 891 -45.81 -28.97 36.86
N ALA A 892 -45.84 -27.98 35.98
CA ALA A 892 -45.21 -27.95 34.67
C ALA A 892 -43.69 -28.05 34.77
N SER A 893 -43.12 -28.64 33.73
CA SER A 893 -41.74 -28.47 33.31
C SER A 893 -41.36 -26.99 33.30
N VAL A 894 -40.34 -26.62 34.07
CA VAL A 894 -39.52 -25.45 33.76
C VAL A 894 -38.53 -25.94 32.70
N GLU A 895 -38.69 -25.38 31.51
CA GLU A 895 -37.78 -25.52 30.38
C GLU A 895 -36.49 -24.79 30.77
N GLU A 896 -35.37 -25.51 30.87
CA GLU A 896 -34.05 -24.89 30.87
C GLU A 896 -33.85 -24.25 29.50
N ILE A 897 -33.78 -22.91 29.45
CA ILE A 897 -33.42 -22.16 28.26
C ILE A 897 -31.89 -22.35 28.07
N PRO A 898 -31.42 -22.84 26.91
CA PRO A 898 -29.99 -22.99 26.68
C PRO A 898 -29.31 -21.61 26.60
N LEU A 899 -28.25 -21.42 27.40
CA LEU A 899 -27.28 -20.31 27.33
C LEU A 899 -26.41 -20.41 26.06
N SER A 900 -27.04 -20.45 24.89
CA SER A 900 -26.36 -20.47 23.61
C SER A 900 -26.98 -19.40 22.72
N ASN A 901 -26.59 -18.14 22.93
CA ASN A 901 -26.70 -17.03 21.97
C ASN A 901 -26.06 -15.76 22.54
N ARG A 902 -24.83 -15.87 23.08
CA ARG A 902 -24.01 -14.66 23.29
C ARG A 902 -23.26 -14.40 22.00
N PRO A 903 -23.41 -13.23 21.37
CA PRO A 903 -22.55 -12.87 20.26
C PRO A 903 -21.12 -12.74 20.82
N LYS A 904 -20.16 -13.40 20.16
CA LYS A 904 -18.75 -13.43 20.57
C LYS A 904 -17.87 -12.52 19.71
N ALA A 905 -18.47 -11.96 18.68
CA ALA A 905 -17.89 -11.06 17.70
C ALA A 905 -19.06 -10.37 16.97
N PRO A 906 -18.86 -9.15 16.45
CA PRO A 906 -19.79 -8.49 15.55
C PRO A 906 -20.03 -9.36 14.29
N PRO A 907 -21.16 -9.18 13.57
CA PRO A 907 -21.41 -9.89 12.32
C PRO A 907 -20.32 -9.57 11.29
N PRO A 908 -19.93 -10.52 10.41
CA PRO A 908 -19.03 -10.20 9.30
C PRO A 908 -19.67 -9.13 8.40
N ILE A 909 -18.86 -8.20 7.88
CA ILE A 909 -19.25 -7.15 6.92
C ILE A 909 -20.08 -7.70 5.75
N GLU A 910 -19.83 -8.95 5.33
CA GLU A 910 -20.56 -9.64 4.25
C GLU A 910 -22.06 -9.91 4.51
N LYS A 911 -22.64 -9.43 5.63
CA LYS A 911 -24.06 -9.58 5.97
C LYS A 911 -24.90 -8.30 5.87
N PHE A 912 -24.31 -7.19 5.46
CA PHE A 912 -24.99 -5.90 5.32
C PHE A 912 -24.94 -5.37 3.87
N GLU A 913 -25.33 -6.23 2.91
CA GLU A 913 -25.78 -5.82 1.57
C GLU A 913 -27.31 -5.66 1.52
#